data_AF-A0A950CVG7-F1
#
_entry.id   AF-A0A950CVG7-F1
#
_cell.length_a   1.000
_cell.length_b   1.000
_cell.length_c   1.000
_cell.angle_alpha   90.00
_cell.angle_beta   90.00
_cell.angle_gamma   90.00
#
_symmetry.space_group_name_H-M   'P 1'
#
loop_
_entity.id
_entity.type
_entity.pdbx_description
1 polymer ?
#
loop_
_entity_poly.entity_id
_entity_poly.type
_entity_poly.pdbx_seq_one_letter_code
_entity_poly.pdbx_strand_id
1 'polypeptide(L)'
;TFSGSRTGSLYLSSKGVNLPFDSISLAATTSNSNNEVASTSGNYLSSGTGATGSPGMLVEINGTNLSDAQNPVMAPMSGNIPTTLGGAQVYFNGVAAPVFQAQSNQIISQVPYAVGQNLTTSASVFVRTVHTDGSVTVTNASPLYIANANPGIFSSPSTPNQPRPWPAMNAFHQPGNPNAVVSIDGTITAGNTATITVAGRAYNYTVQGSDSTRSVAQGLANLINSAPDPNVTASLGGAFARVILTAIQSGAAGTGISVAGSTSSGATITVTAYTGSTCCNVTPNSAISPSNPAADGELITISTAGLGLLMDPATSAGIIPNTGQPYNGVVPNVVQNNATVSATMGGSTAEVINAGLPTGSYGVYQVQLIVPSNLGVNSNTELTIAQNAFVSNTVTVPVGNAVPNAPAPVPTTSTPTITSSLDTPSPQGGDFSGTINVGGWAVDSRNAISSVAIYVDGNFAGYAVYGGPRNDVCAVYPSSIGCPNVGFNGPLDTTQLPDGTHAISAITTDSAGNQFTSSNTFTTSNFSGRPSSFTIFADQPGPQSGPFQGEARFSGWAFNKNSPVLPSGVSVYIDGQQQPGTATYGLSRADVCSAYGNEPGCPNIGWSYLVDTGQLSNGTHTFVVKVVAANGQYAFQSNSFTVANWTTANPITVDIDSPSAQGGALSGTQVFGGWAVDTSAPIYDVLISIDGVPYGSGNYGVSRSDACAATQNPPGCPNVGWNVGVDTTLLGDGSHVLAVSAIPLSGTGLTVTRQFTVANNSAAQSTISIDLPGSPSTVLTGTAHVAGWAVNSTAAVASVEVIVDGVSKGFATYGGTRSDVCAVVGNFPGCPNVGWNFGLDTSTLTNGSHLLTVTVTTAAGARSSQNASFMVSNTLPAGPTVVTITQPASTSNPFQGFANFSGRASSTSSQIQSVSITIDGAPYGTATPVQGSFANGWTFLLNTAQLADGGHTLGATVVAADGTFNIASAPFTVANWSDPNAMIINIDNPSSSSGPLSGEYHIGGWIVDQNAAISTVSVSVDGIPFGNASYGGARSDVCAVYPNYPGCPDVGWNAGLDTALLANGTHTLAITGTTVNGQSSTTTTTFTVSN
;
A
#
# COMPACT_ATOMS: atom_id res chain seq x y z
N THR A 1 21.83 -47.92 12.80
CA THR A 1 22.83 -47.11 13.52
C THR A 1 23.08 -45.87 12.69
N PHE A 2 22.59 -44.70 13.13
CA PHE A 2 22.83 -43.42 12.47
C PHE A 2 23.93 -42.67 13.23
N SER A 3 25.02 -42.30 12.58
CA SER A 3 26.16 -41.58 13.19
C SER A 3 26.23 -40.14 12.68
N GLY A 4 26.07 -39.17 13.58
CA GLY A 4 26.19 -37.72 13.33
C GLY A 4 25.01 -36.93 13.90
N SER A 5 25.24 -35.71 14.42
CA SER A 5 24.16 -34.87 14.94
C SER A 5 23.24 -34.46 13.79
N ARG A 6 22.07 -35.09 13.70
CA ARG A 6 21.02 -34.72 12.75
C ARG A 6 19.80 -34.28 13.53
N THR A 7 19.27 -33.13 13.16
CA THR A 7 17.98 -32.63 13.64
C THR A 7 16.86 -33.28 12.81
N GLY A 8 15.89 -33.90 13.47
CA GLY A 8 14.60 -34.26 12.87
C GLY A 8 13.57 -33.23 13.27
N SER A 9 12.78 -32.72 12.31
CA SER A 9 11.73 -31.73 12.57
C SER A 9 10.36 -32.36 12.35
N LEU A 10 9.44 -32.15 13.29
CA LEU A 10 8.03 -32.50 13.15
C LEU A 10 7.23 -31.23 12.90
N TYR A 11 6.58 -31.15 11.74
CA TYR A 11 5.76 -30.01 11.37
C TYR A 11 4.31 -30.23 11.80
N LEU A 12 3.78 -29.28 12.56
CA LEU A 12 2.40 -29.25 13.01
C LEU A 12 1.72 -28.05 12.34
N SER A 13 0.76 -28.33 11.46
CA SER A 13 -0.05 -27.30 10.80
C SER A 13 -1.47 -27.32 11.34
N SER A 14 -2.05 -26.13 11.51
CA SER A 14 -3.44 -25.99 11.89
C SER A 14 -4.35 -26.46 10.74
N LYS A 15 -5.52 -27.02 11.06
CA LYS A 15 -6.51 -27.43 10.04
C LYS A 15 -7.29 -26.26 9.43
N GLY A 16 -7.05 -25.01 9.87
CA GLY A 16 -7.74 -23.80 9.43
C GLY A 16 -6.80 -22.62 9.17
N VAL A 17 -7.34 -21.47 8.75
CA VAL A 17 -6.57 -20.29 8.30
C VAL A 17 -6.84 -19.01 9.12
N ASN A 18 -7.47 -19.14 10.29
CA ASN A 18 -7.94 -18.00 11.09
C ASN A 18 -7.13 -17.79 12.39
N LEU A 19 -7.06 -16.53 12.83
CA LEU A 19 -6.38 -16.07 14.07
C LEU A 19 -6.70 -16.86 15.36
N PRO A 20 -7.88 -17.48 15.58
CA PRO A 20 -8.12 -18.30 16.78
C PRO A 20 -7.19 -19.52 16.91
N PHE A 21 -6.62 -20.01 15.80
CA PHE A 21 -5.71 -21.16 15.82
C PHE A 21 -4.30 -20.81 16.36
N ASP A 22 -4.00 -19.51 16.49
CA ASP A 22 -2.74 -19.02 17.08
C ASP A 22 -2.70 -19.19 18.62
N SER A 23 -3.80 -19.68 19.21
CA SER A 23 -3.92 -20.00 20.63
C SER A 23 -3.62 -21.48 20.97
N ILE A 24 -3.31 -22.32 19.98
CA ILE A 24 -3.01 -23.74 20.19
C ILE A 24 -1.61 -23.86 20.81
N SER A 25 -1.55 -24.31 22.06
CA SER A 25 -0.30 -24.47 22.80
C SER A 25 0.55 -25.64 22.31
N LEU A 26 1.87 -25.45 22.22
CA LEU A 26 2.84 -26.49 21.88
C LEU A 26 3.70 -26.85 23.09
N ALA A 27 3.95 -28.14 23.27
CA ALA A 27 4.94 -28.65 24.22
C ALA A 27 5.61 -29.90 23.64
N ALA A 28 6.90 -30.07 23.92
CA ALA A 28 7.67 -31.26 23.55
C ALA A 28 8.38 -31.81 24.78
N THR A 29 8.40 -33.14 24.91
CA THR A 29 9.11 -33.84 25.99
C THR A 29 9.86 -35.04 25.42
N THR A 30 10.96 -35.41 26.06
CA THR A 30 11.74 -36.61 25.73
C THR A 30 11.89 -37.45 27.00
N SER A 31 11.87 -38.78 26.85
CA SER A 31 12.15 -39.71 27.94
C SER A 31 13.66 -39.94 28.14
N ASN A 32 14.51 -39.47 27.21
CA ASN A 32 15.96 -39.60 27.29
C ASN A 32 16.66 -38.31 26.82
N SER A 33 16.86 -37.37 27.74
CA SER A 33 17.52 -36.08 27.48
C SER A 33 19.04 -36.17 27.25
N ASN A 34 19.66 -37.33 27.46
CA ASN A 34 21.11 -37.51 27.31
C ASN A 34 21.52 -37.81 25.85
N ASN A 35 20.58 -38.33 25.05
CA ASN A 35 20.82 -38.72 23.67
C ASN A 35 19.95 -37.94 22.67
N GLU A 36 18.79 -37.43 23.11
CA GLU A 36 17.83 -36.73 22.26
C GLU A 36 17.31 -35.48 22.97
N VAL A 37 17.29 -34.34 22.28
CA VAL A 37 16.70 -33.09 22.77
C VAL A 37 15.43 -32.83 21.97
N ALA A 38 14.30 -32.73 22.66
CA ALA A 38 13.02 -32.35 22.07
C ALA A 38 12.69 -30.90 22.49
N SER A 39 12.60 -30.00 21.52
CA SER A 39 12.32 -28.57 21.73
C SER A 39 11.22 -28.09 20.79
N THR A 40 10.38 -27.16 21.24
CA THR A 40 9.42 -26.46 20.38
C THR A 40 10.00 -25.14 19.88
N SER A 41 9.55 -24.69 18.71
CA SER A 41 9.91 -23.37 18.15
C SER A 41 9.21 -22.20 18.86
N GLY A 42 8.19 -22.49 19.68
CA GLY A 42 7.43 -21.52 20.47
C GLY A 42 6.44 -22.20 21.42
N ASN A 43 5.74 -21.38 22.21
CA ASN A 43 4.72 -21.84 23.18
C ASN A 43 3.35 -22.08 22.54
N TYR A 44 3.11 -21.52 21.36
CA TYR A 44 1.87 -21.63 20.59
C TYR A 44 2.18 -21.87 19.11
N LEU A 45 1.23 -22.39 18.35
CA LEU A 45 1.26 -22.22 16.89
C LEU A 45 1.24 -20.71 16.60
N SER A 46 2.27 -20.18 15.94
CA SER A 46 2.29 -18.79 15.48
C SER A 46 1.61 -18.69 14.12
N SER A 47 0.99 -17.54 13.85
CA SER A 47 0.22 -17.22 12.64
C SER A 47 0.73 -17.93 11.39
N GLY A 48 -0.18 -18.57 10.66
CA GLY A 48 0.13 -19.16 9.35
C GLY A 48 0.85 -18.15 8.45
N THR A 49 1.67 -18.64 7.52
CA THR A 49 2.56 -17.86 6.63
C THR A 49 1.87 -16.81 5.75
N GLY A 50 0.55 -16.61 5.87
CA GLY A 50 -0.25 -15.64 5.12
C GLY A 50 -0.02 -14.16 5.45
N ALA A 51 0.69 -13.83 6.54
CA ALA A 51 1.06 -12.45 6.89
C ALA A 51 2.57 -12.15 6.74
N THR A 52 3.31 -13.01 6.03
CA THR A 52 4.73 -12.82 5.74
C THR A 52 4.94 -12.65 4.23
N GLY A 53 5.51 -11.52 3.81
CA GLY A 53 5.96 -11.29 2.45
C GLY A 53 7.45 -11.56 2.29
N SER A 54 7.90 -11.69 1.05
CA SER A 54 9.31 -11.63 0.71
C SER A 54 9.54 -10.68 -0.48
N PRO A 55 10.78 -10.22 -0.72
CA PRO A 55 11.09 -9.37 -1.86
C PRO A 55 10.62 -9.99 -3.17
N GLY A 56 9.85 -9.22 -3.96
CA GLY A 56 9.33 -9.65 -5.26
C GLY A 56 8.11 -10.57 -5.22
N MET A 57 7.64 -10.98 -4.05
CA MET A 57 6.47 -11.83 -3.88
C MET A 57 5.21 -11.13 -4.41
N LEU A 58 4.40 -11.86 -5.18
CA LEU A 58 3.03 -11.42 -5.47
C LEU A 58 2.17 -11.63 -4.22
N VAL A 59 1.42 -10.61 -3.85
CA VAL A 59 0.55 -10.62 -2.68
C VAL A 59 -0.87 -10.25 -3.06
N GLU A 60 -1.81 -10.92 -2.41
CA GLU A 60 -3.24 -10.66 -2.50
C GLU A 60 -3.67 -9.81 -1.30
N ILE A 61 -4.32 -8.69 -1.59
CA ILE A 61 -4.87 -7.77 -0.59
C ILE A 61 -6.38 -7.85 -0.70
N ASN A 62 -7.03 -8.44 0.32
CA ASN A 62 -8.47 -8.56 0.39
C ASN A 62 -9.07 -7.46 1.29
N GLY A 63 -10.23 -6.94 0.90
CA GLY A 63 -10.89 -5.86 1.63
C GLY A 63 -12.25 -5.51 1.03
N THR A 64 -12.69 -4.29 1.29
CA THR A 64 -13.90 -3.71 0.71
C THR A 64 -13.58 -2.31 0.21
N ASN A 65 -14.24 -1.88 -0.88
CA ASN A 65 -14.03 -0.58 -1.51
C ASN A 65 -12.58 -0.30 -1.92
N LEU A 66 -11.83 -1.33 -2.29
CA LEU A 66 -10.44 -1.19 -2.74
C LEU A 66 -10.34 -0.56 -4.14
N SER A 67 -11.41 -0.62 -4.94
CA SER A 67 -11.56 -0.02 -6.27
C SER A 67 -13.06 0.16 -6.57
N ASP A 68 -13.42 1.08 -7.47
CA ASP A 68 -14.80 1.19 -7.98
C ASP A 68 -15.16 0.08 -8.96
N ALA A 69 -14.16 -0.64 -9.47
CA ALA A 69 -14.36 -1.68 -10.47
C ALA A 69 -15.04 -2.91 -9.85
N GLN A 70 -16.24 -3.21 -10.35
CA GLN A 70 -17.01 -4.40 -9.97
C GLN A 70 -16.46 -5.68 -10.59
N ASN A 71 -15.74 -5.56 -11.71
CA ASN A 71 -15.00 -6.64 -12.34
C ASN A 71 -13.50 -6.37 -12.21
N PRO A 72 -12.65 -7.41 -12.14
CA PRO A 72 -11.20 -7.27 -12.17
C PRO A 72 -10.70 -6.39 -13.34
N VAL A 73 -10.03 -5.29 -13.01
CA VAL A 73 -9.20 -4.55 -13.97
C VAL A 73 -7.82 -5.16 -13.92
N MET A 74 -7.31 -5.62 -15.06
CA MET A 74 -6.00 -6.26 -15.18
C MET A 74 -4.98 -5.29 -15.80
N ALA A 75 -3.77 -5.28 -15.26
CA ALA A 75 -2.66 -4.57 -15.88
C ALA A 75 -2.22 -5.26 -17.17
N PRO A 76 -1.79 -4.50 -18.20
CA PRO A 76 -1.12 -5.10 -19.35
C PRO A 76 0.22 -5.70 -18.91
N MET A 77 0.46 -6.96 -19.24
CA MET A 77 1.71 -7.67 -18.92
C MET A 77 2.83 -7.36 -19.93
N SER A 78 2.91 -6.12 -20.39
CA SER A 78 3.89 -5.62 -21.36
C SER A 78 4.59 -4.36 -20.82
N GLY A 79 5.88 -4.50 -20.51
CA GLY A 79 6.67 -3.41 -19.94
C GLY A 79 6.34 -3.16 -18.47
N ASN A 80 6.34 -1.89 -18.05
CA ASN A 80 6.14 -1.53 -16.65
C ASN A 80 4.69 -1.77 -16.20
N ILE A 81 4.51 -2.57 -15.15
CA ILE A 81 3.21 -2.69 -14.48
C ILE A 81 2.89 -1.37 -13.77
N PRO A 82 1.69 -0.80 -13.98
CA PRO A 82 1.33 0.49 -13.41
C PRO A 82 1.21 0.41 -11.88
N THR A 83 1.54 1.52 -11.22
CA THR A 83 1.35 1.67 -9.77
C THR A 83 -0.06 2.17 -9.41
N THR A 84 -0.89 2.43 -10.43
CA THR A 84 -2.30 2.81 -10.29
C THR A 84 -3.13 2.00 -11.27
N LEU A 85 -4.13 1.26 -10.79
CA LEU A 85 -5.02 0.45 -11.64
C LEU A 85 -6.44 0.44 -11.06
N GLY A 86 -7.44 0.69 -11.90
CA GLY A 86 -8.84 0.74 -11.44
C GLY A 86 -9.09 1.78 -10.33
N GLY A 87 -8.32 2.87 -10.30
CA GLY A 87 -8.35 3.87 -9.22
C GLY A 87 -7.55 3.49 -7.97
N ALA A 88 -7.11 2.25 -7.83
CA ALA A 88 -6.38 1.76 -6.67
C ALA A 88 -4.85 1.95 -6.80
N GLN A 89 -4.19 2.26 -5.70
CA GLN A 89 -2.75 2.36 -5.52
C GLN A 89 -2.36 1.64 -4.24
N VAL A 90 -1.37 0.74 -4.31
CA VAL A 90 -0.87 0.02 -3.13
C VAL A 90 0.46 0.62 -2.71
N TYR A 91 0.67 0.79 -1.41
CA TYR A 91 1.90 1.33 -0.85
C TYR A 91 2.53 0.35 0.13
N PHE A 92 3.85 0.20 0.06
CA PHE A 92 4.68 -0.50 1.04
C PHE A 92 5.67 0.51 1.63
N ASN A 93 5.56 0.80 2.93
CA ASN A 93 6.35 1.86 3.59
C ASN A 93 6.29 3.20 2.86
N GLY A 94 5.12 3.54 2.30
CA GLY A 94 4.93 4.77 1.51
C GLY A 94 5.47 4.73 0.08
N VAL A 95 6.08 3.63 -0.37
CA VAL A 95 6.51 3.42 -1.76
C VAL A 95 5.38 2.77 -2.55
N ALA A 96 4.95 3.41 -3.64
CA ALA A 96 3.91 2.85 -4.51
C ALA A 96 4.39 1.57 -5.20
N ALA A 97 3.62 0.50 -5.05
CA ALA A 97 3.89 -0.80 -5.63
C ALA A 97 3.08 -1.03 -6.92
N PRO A 98 3.56 -1.90 -7.82
CA PRO A 98 2.82 -2.26 -9.01
C PRO A 98 1.51 -2.98 -8.66
N VAL A 99 0.46 -2.66 -9.40
CA VAL A 99 -0.89 -3.24 -9.23
C VAL A 99 -1.19 -4.07 -10.47
N PHE A 100 -1.23 -5.40 -10.31
CA PHE A 100 -1.47 -6.36 -11.39
C PHE A 100 -2.96 -6.53 -11.67
N GLN A 101 -3.76 -6.44 -10.61
CA GLN A 101 -5.20 -6.56 -10.67
C GLN A 101 -5.82 -5.68 -9.59
N ALA A 102 -6.91 -4.99 -9.93
CA ALA A 102 -7.71 -4.24 -8.97
C ALA A 102 -9.21 -4.51 -9.17
N GLN A 103 -9.90 -4.81 -8.08
CA GLN A 103 -11.36 -4.88 -7.99
C GLN A 103 -11.82 -4.42 -6.60
N SER A 104 -13.12 -4.21 -6.43
CA SER A 104 -13.70 -3.62 -5.22
C SER A 104 -13.37 -4.36 -3.92
N ASN A 105 -13.07 -5.65 -3.96
CA ASN A 105 -12.79 -6.47 -2.79
C ASN A 105 -11.40 -7.12 -2.77
N GLN A 106 -10.60 -6.98 -3.83
CA GLN A 106 -9.32 -7.66 -3.96
C GLN A 106 -8.37 -6.88 -4.87
N ILE A 107 -7.10 -6.82 -4.46
CA ILE A 107 -5.99 -6.31 -5.28
C ILE A 107 -4.87 -7.34 -5.31
N ILE A 108 -4.26 -7.55 -6.48
CA ILE A 108 -3.00 -8.28 -6.60
C ILE A 108 -1.88 -7.27 -6.84
N SER A 109 -0.87 -7.28 -5.98
CA SER A 109 0.28 -6.38 -6.03
C SER A 109 1.58 -7.16 -5.84
N GLN A 110 2.73 -6.50 -6.05
CA GLN A 110 4.05 -7.09 -5.83
C GLN A 110 4.77 -6.36 -4.70
N VAL A 111 5.31 -7.13 -3.73
CA VAL A 111 6.20 -6.59 -2.70
C VAL A 111 7.47 -6.06 -3.39
N PRO A 112 7.83 -4.77 -3.22
CA PRO A 112 9.00 -4.23 -3.88
C PRO A 112 10.28 -4.94 -3.46
N TYR A 113 11.16 -5.24 -4.44
CA TYR A 113 12.46 -5.88 -4.16
C TYR A 113 13.34 -5.06 -3.21
N ALA A 114 13.17 -3.73 -3.20
CA ALA A 114 13.89 -2.81 -2.30
C ALA A 114 13.60 -3.05 -0.81
N VAL A 115 12.44 -3.61 -0.45
CA VAL A 115 12.10 -3.91 0.96
C VAL A 115 13.05 -4.96 1.55
N GLY A 116 13.60 -5.86 0.72
CA GLY A 116 14.59 -6.85 1.16
C GLY A 116 16.01 -6.33 1.32
N GLN A 117 16.35 -5.20 0.70
CA GLN A 117 17.73 -4.68 0.69
C GLN A 117 18.12 -4.01 2.01
N ASN A 118 17.14 -3.50 2.77
CA ASN A 118 17.36 -2.70 3.97
C ASN A 118 17.30 -3.51 5.28
N LEU A 119 17.37 -4.85 5.21
CA LEU A 119 17.15 -5.76 6.36
C LEU A 119 15.84 -5.49 7.10
N THR A 120 14.83 -4.96 6.39
CA THR A 120 13.56 -4.60 6.99
C THR A 120 12.80 -5.88 7.32
N THR A 121 12.42 -6.06 8.58
CA THR A 121 11.70 -7.26 9.05
C THR A 121 10.18 -7.10 8.96
N SER A 122 9.70 -5.93 8.54
CA SER A 122 8.28 -5.60 8.38
C SER A 122 8.07 -4.43 7.40
N ALA A 123 6.91 -4.36 6.78
CA ALA A 123 6.46 -3.24 5.96
C ALA A 123 5.04 -2.82 6.36
N SER A 124 4.76 -1.52 6.32
CA SER A 124 3.41 -0.97 6.42
C SER A 124 2.75 -1.00 5.04
N VAL A 125 1.61 -1.70 4.91
CA VAL A 125 0.88 -1.85 3.65
C VAL A 125 -0.46 -1.14 3.73
N PHE A 126 -0.76 -0.25 2.79
CA PHE A 126 -2.07 0.38 2.68
C PHE A 126 -2.47 0.61 1.22
N VAL A 127 -3.76 0.75 0.99
CA VAL A 127 -4.34 1.03 -0.33
C VAL A 127 -4.94 2.43 -0.32
N ARG A 128 -4.59 3.23 -1.33
CA ARG A 128 -5.26 4.49 -1.64
C ARG A 128 -6.10 4.29 -2.88
N THR A 129 -7.38 4.68 -2.82
CA THR A 129 -8.31 4.53 -3.94
C THR A 129 -8.84 5.90 -4.32
N VAL A 130 -8.63 6.29 -5.58
CA VAL A 130 -9.30 7.44 -6.20
C VAL A 130 -10.55 6.92 -6.85
N HIS A 131 -11.69 7.36 -6.34
CA HIS A 131 -13.00 7.01 -6.87
C HIS A 131 -13.30 7.80 -8.15
N THR A 132 -14.23 7.29 -8.94
CA THR A 132 -14.70 7.85 -10.21
C THR A 132 -15.32 9.24 -10.05
N ASP A 133 -15.81 9.59 -8.86
CA ASP A 133 -16.31 10.93 -8.50
C ASP A 133 -15.20 11.89 -8.05
N GLY A 134 -13.94 11.45 -8.04
CA GLY A 134 -12.77 12.22 -7.61
C GLY A 134 -12.50 12.19 -6.10
N SER A 135 -13.37 11.57 -5.30
CA SER A 135 -13.11 11.36 -3.88
C SER A 135 -11.97 10.34 -3.67
N VAL A 136 -11.34 10.39 -2.51
CA VAL A 136 -10.20 9.54 -2.18
C VAL A 136 -10.47 8.82 -0.88
N THR A 137 -10.34 7.50 -0.89
CA THR A 137 -10.30 6.69 0.33
C THR A 137 -8.91 6.10 0.52
N VAL A 138 -8.54 5.88 1.78
CA VAL A 138 -7.29 5.22 2.15
C VAL A 138 -7.62 4.19 3.21
N THR A 139 -7.15 2.96 3.04
CA THR A 139 -7.32 1.92 4.05
C THR A 139 -6.49 2.25 5.29
N ASN A 140 -6.82 1.65 6.42
CA ASN A 140 -5.85 1.55 7.50
C ASN A 140 -4.59 0.82 6.99
N ALA A 141 -3.44 1.21 7.54
CA ALA A 141 -2.21 0.48 7.29
C ALA A 141 -2.23 -0.86 8.03
N SER A 142 -1.82 -1.92 7.34
CA SER A 142 -1.67 -3.27 7.88
C SER A 142 -0.18 -3.67 7.88
N PRO A 143 0.35 -4.23 8.98
CA PRO A 143 1.73 -4.71 9.01
C PRO A 143 1.86 -6.00 8.20
N LEU A 144 2.84 -6.04 7.30
CA LEU A 144 3.32 -7.23 6.62
C LEU A 144 4.70 -7.60 7.17
N TYR A 145 4.86 -8.78 7.76
CA TYR A 145 6.20 -9.25 8.14
C TYR A 145 7.01 -9.52 6.88
N ILE A 146 8.29 -9.16 6.88
CA ILE A 146 9.17 -9.40 5.73
C ILE A 146 10.23 -10.42 6.12
N ALA A 147 10.28 -11.50 5.35
CA ALA A 147 11.31 -12.52 5.42
C ALA A 147 12.13 -12.54 4.13
N ASN A 148 13.35 -13.09 4.22
CA ASN A 148 14.21 -13.26 3.04
C ASN A 148 13.57 -14.18 1.98
N ALA A 149 12.75 -15.14 2.42
CA ALA A 149 11.95 -16.00 1.57
C ALA A 149 10.68 -16.43 2.32
N ASN A 150 9.57 -16.57 1.59
CA ASN A 150 8.34 -17.21 2.04
C ASN A 150 7.73 -17.95 0.82
N PRO A 151 8.23 -19.15 0.49
CA PRO A 151 7.87 -19.83 -0.74
C PRO A 151 6.37 -20.15 -0.79
N GLY A 152 5.76 -19.95 -1.96
CA GLY A 152 4.40 -20.37 -2.25
C GLY A 152 4.31 -21.07 -3.62
N ILE A 153 3.51 -22.12 -3.72
CA ILE A 153 3.20 -22.79 -5.00
C ILE A 153 1.82 -22.33 -5.43
N PHE A 154 1.68 -21.87 -6.68
CA PHE A 154 0.37 -21.51 -7.21
C PHE A 154 -0.51 -22.77 -7.28
N SER A 155 -1.70 -22.71 -6.68
CA SER A 155 -2.68 -23.80 -6.66
C SER A 155 -3.97 -23.37 -7.34
N SER A 156 -4.78 -24.34 -7.76
CA SER A 156 -6.09 -24.03 -8.34
C SER A 156 -6.98 -23.27 -7.36
N PRO A 157 -7.92 -22.44 -7.85
CA PRO A 157 -8.79 -21.63 -7.01
C PRO A 157 -9.62 -22.50 -6.06
N SER A 158 -9.89 -21.97 -4.87
CA SER A 158 -10.70 -22.64 -3.87
C SER A 158 -12.19 -22.63 -4.25
N THR A 159 -12.83 -23.80 -4.26
CA THR A 159 -14.30 -23.89 -4.35
C THR A 159 -14.92 -24.49 -3.08
N PRO A 160 -16.17 -24.13 -2.71
CA PRO A 160 -16.85 -24.74 -1.58
C PRO A 160 -16.88 -26.27 -1.70
N ASN A 161 -16.44 -26.96 -0.64
CA ASN A 161 -16.32 -28.44 -0.55
C ASN A 161 -15.22 -29.10 -1.38
N GLN A 162 -14.32 -28.34 -2.01
CA GLN A 162 -13.17 -28.93 -2.69
C GLN A 162 -12.21 -29.60 -1.67
N PRO A 163 -11.86 -30.89 -1.86
CA PRO A 163 -10.89 -31.56 -1.02
C PRO A 163 -9.52 -30.86 -1.12
N ARG A 164 -8.88 -30.63 0.02
CA ARG A 164 -7.47 -30.19 0.10
C ARG A 164 -6.55 -31.41 0.15
N PRO A 165 -5.30 -31.32 -0.35
CA PRO A 165 -4.68 -30.16 -1.01
C PRO A 165 -5.15 -29.95 -2.47
N TRP A 166 -5.03 -28.72 -2.98
CA TRP A 166 -5.47 -28.36 -4.32
C TRP A 166 -4.39 -28.62 -5.39
N PRO A 167 -4.76 -28.96 -6.64
CA PRO A 167 -3.81 -29.12 -7.74
C PRO A 167 -2.91 -27.92 -7.95
N ALA A 168 -1.63 -28.16 -8.28
CA ALA A 168 -0.70 -27.12 -8.70
C ALA A 168 -1.17 -26.49 -10.01
N MET A 169 -1.22 -25.15 -10.07
CA MET A 169 -1.39 -24.43 -11.34
C MET A 169 -0.05 -24.25 -12.02
N ASN A 170 -0.06 -24.27 -13.36
CA ASN A 170 1.12 -24.04 -14.18
C ASN A 170 2.29 -24.99 -13.82
N ALA A 171 1.95 -26.26 -13.57
CA ALA A 171 2.89 -27.36 -13.53
C ALA A 171 3.07 -27.91 -14.96
N PHE A 172 4.31 -27.92 -15.44
CA PHE A 172 4.63 -28.28 -16.81
C PHE A 172 5.61 -29.45 -16.88
N HIS A 173 5.39 -30.28 -17.90
CA HIS A 173 6.36 -31.26 -18.36
C HIS A 173 7.68 -30.58 -18.75
N GLN A 174 8.71 -31.39 -18.92
CA GLN A 174 10.09 -30.93 -19.07
C GLN A 174 10.32 -29.78 -20.07
N PRO A 175 11.27 -28.88 -19.76
CA PRO A 175 11.63 -27.78 -20.65
C PRO A 175 12.46 -28.31 -21.81
N GLY A 176 11.81 -28.54 -22.94
CA GLY A 176 12.46 -29.00 -24.17
C GLY A 176 12.52 -30.53 -24.31
N ASN A 177 13.56 -31.01 -24.99
CA ASN A 177 13.76 -32.43 -25.27
C ASN A 177 14.04 -33.25 -24.00
N PRO A 178 13.84 -34.58 -24.03
CA PRO A 178 14.06 -35.45 -22.87
C PRO A 178 15.42 -35.20 -22.17
N ASN A 179 15.39 -35.13 -20.84
CA ASN A 179 16.54 -34.77 -20.02
C ASN A 179 16.99 -35.90 -19.09
N ALA A 180 18.26 -35.88 -18.69
CA ALA A 180 18.78 -36.60 -17.54
C ALA A 180 19.63 -35.64 -16.71
N VAL A 181 19.74 -35.85 -15.40
CA VAL A 181 20.54 -34.98 -14.53
C VAL A 181 21.56 -35.79 -13.75
N VAL A 182 22.79 -35.29 -13.72
CA VAL A 182 23.91 -35.85 -12.96
C VAL A 182 24.38 -34.85 -11.92
N SER A 183 24.42 -35.27 -10.66
CA SER A 183 24.96 -34.49 -9.53
C SER A 183 26.45 -34.71 -9.36
N ILE A 184 27.17 -33.63 -9.05
CA ILE A 184 28.59 -33.64 -8.69
C ILE A 184 28.71 -33.15 -7.25
N ASP A 185 29.03 -34.04 -6.33
CA ASP A 185 29.08 -33.77 -4.89
C ASP A 185 30.41 -34.28 -4.28
N GLY A 186 30.56 -34.15 -2.97
CA GLY A 186 31.72 -34.67 -2.23
C GLY A 186 32.87 -33.66 -2.11
N THR A 187 34.08 -34.16 -1.84
CA THR A 187 35.26 -33.33 -1.56
C THR A 187 36.22 -33.31 -2.75
N ILE A 188 36.69 -32.10 -3.09
CA ILE A 188 37.66 -31.87 -4.16
C ILE A 188 39.04 -32.37 -3.72
N THR A 189 39.52 -33.41 -4.40
CA THR A 189 40.87 -33.94 -4.23
C THR A 189 41.54 -34.01 -5.61
N ALA A 190 42.63 -33.27 -5.78
CA ALA A 190 43.36 -33.23 -7.05
C ALA A 190 43.77 -34.63 -7.52
N GLY A 191 43.63 -34.89 -8.82
CA GLY A 191 43.94 -36.19 -9.44
C GLY A 191 42.81 -37.21 -9.37
N ASN A 192 41.72 -36.95 -8.64
CA ASN A 192 40.50 -37.77 -8.77
C ASN A 192 39.93 -37.62 -10.19
N THR A 193 39.36 -38.68 -10.74
CA THR A 193 38.67 -38.62 -12.04
C THR A 193 37.17 -38.74 -11.82
N ALA A 194 36.41 -37.75 -12.29
CA ALA A 194 34.96 -37.77 -12.37
C ALA A 194 34.53 -38.12 -13.81
N THR A 195 33.57 -39.03 -13.95
CA THR A 195 33.17 -39.56 -15.26
C THR A 195 31.65 -39.52 -15.43
N ILE A 196 31.19 -38.93 -16.53
CA ILE A 196 29.81 -39.09 -17.03
C ILE A 196 29.85 -40.01 -18.26
N THR A 197 29.03 -41.05 -18.26
CA THR A 197 28.86 -41.96 -19.41
C THR A 197 27.51 -41.72 -20.06
N VAL A 198 27.49 -41.45 -21.36
CA VAL A 198 26.27 -41.28 -22.17
C VAL A 198 26.28 -42.32 -23.29
N ALA A 199 25.23 -43.16 -23.36
CA ALA A 199 25.13 -44.23 -24.36
C ALA A 199 26.41 -45.09 -24.49
N GLY A 200 27.08 -45.37 -23.36
CA GLY A 200 28.34 -46.12 -23.31
C GLY A 200 29.62 -45.30 -23.60
N ARG A 201 29.51 -44.03 -24.00
CA ARG A 201 30.63 -43.12 -24.23
C ARG A 201 31.00 -42.38 -22.93
N ALA A 202 32.23 -42.54 -22.47
CA ALA A 202 32.73 -41.95 -21.23
C ALA A 202 33.39 -40.58 -21.46
N TYR A 203 33.01 -39.61 -20.63
CA TYR A 203 33.56 -38.26 -20.56
C TYR A 203 34.25 -38.08 -19.20
N ASN A 204 35.58 -38.00 -19.22
CA ASN A 204 36.42 -38.01 -18.02
C ASN A 204 36.99 -36.63 -17.74
N TYR A 205 36.73 -36.10 -16.55
CA TYR A 205 37.36 -34.88 -16.03
C TYR A 205 38.30 -35.22 -14.88
N THR A 206 39.55 -34.75 -14.97
CA THR A 206 40.53 -34.91 -13.88
C THR A 206 40.48 -33.68 -12.98
N VAL A 207 40.08 -33.89 -11.74
CA VAL A 207 39.91 -32.84 -10.73
C VAL A 207 41.25 -32.18 -10.43
N GLN A 208 41.26 -30.85 -10.39
CA GLN A 208 42.40 -30.00 -10.07
C GLN A 208 42.32 -29.49 -8.63
N GLY A 209 43.45 -29.05 -8.06
CA GLY A 209 43.48 -28.58 -6.67
C GLY A 209 42.71 -27.29 -6.42
N SER A 210 42.48 -26.47 -7.46
CA SER A 210 41.71 -25.23 -7.41
C SER A 210 40.23 -25.41 -7.73
N ASP A 211 39.78 -26.64 -8.00
CA ASP A 211 38.40 -26.87 -8.40
C ASP A 211 37.40 -26.68 -7.26
N SER A 212 36.16 -26.43 -7.67
CA SER A 212 34.95 -26.63 -6.88
C SER A 212 34.12 -27.74 -7.54
N THR A 213 33.13 -28.30 -6.84
CA THR A 213 32.21 -29.28 -7.47
C THR A 213 31.53 -28.68 -8.71
N ARG A 214 31.26 -27.37 -8.68
CA ARG A 214 30.69 -26.63 -9.80
C ARG A 214 31.66 -26.49 -10.99
N SER A 215 32.93 -26.19 -10.76
CA SER A 215 33.91 -26.12 -11.86
C SER A 215 34.16 -27.49 -12.48
N VAL A 216 34.09 -28.57 -11.69
CA VAL A 216 34.11 -29.95 -12.21
C VAL A 216 32.87 -30.25 -13.06
N ALA A 217 31.66 -29.89 -12.60
CA ALA A 217 30.43 -30.03 -13.38
C ALA A 217 30.49 -29.25 -14.71
N GLN A 218 30.98 -28.01 -14.68
CA GLN A 218 31.22 -27.19 -15.87
C GLN A 218 32.22 -27.87 -16.82
N GLY A 219 33.31 -28.41 -16.28
CA GLY A 219 34.33 -29.12 -17.05
C GLY A 219 33.77 -30.34 -17.77
N LEU A 220 32.94 -31.13 -17.09
CA LEU A 220 32.25 -32.28 -17.68
C LEU A 220 31.25 -31.86 -18.77
N ALA A 221 30.45 -30.83 -18.54
CA ALA A 221 29.53 -30.30 -19.56
C ALA A 221 30.29 -29.79 -20.80
N ASN A 222 31.41 -29.09 -20.59
CA ASN A 222 32.28 -28.63 -21.67
C ASN A 222 32.87 -29.80 -22.46
N LEU A 223 33.31 -30.88 -21.82
CA LEU A 223 33.83 -32.07 -22.50
C LEU A 223 32.78 -32.71 -23.40
N ILE A 224 31.53 -32.84 -22.92
CA ILE A 224 30.41 -33.39 -23.69
C ILE A 224 30.13 -32.53 -24.93
N ASN A 225 30.09 -31.21 -24.78
CA ASN A 225 29.78 -30.29 -25.88
C ASN A 225 30.95 -30.10 -26.87
N SER A 226 32.18 -30.09 -26.37
CA SER A 226 33.40 -29.86 -27.17
C SER A 226 33.85 -31.09 -27.96
N ALA A 227 33.48 -32.29 -27.51
CA ALA A 227 33.58 -33.54 -28.24
C ALA A 227 32.16 -34.06 -28.53
N PRO A 228 31.40 -33.38 -29.41
CA PRO A 228 29.94 -33.40 -29.43
C PRO A 228 29.41 -34.82 -29.28
N ASP A 229 28.68 -35.07 -28.19
CA ASP A 229 27.94 -36.32 -28.08
C ASP A 229 26.84 -36.34 -29.15
N PRO A 230 26.67 -37.44 -29.92
CA PRO A 230 25.64 -37.49 -30.95
C PRO A 230 24.22 -37.57 -30.39
N ASN A 231 24.04 -37.83 -29.10
CA ASN A 231 22.74 -38.06 -28.48
C ASN A 231 22.28 -36.91 -27.59
N VAL A 232 23.19 -36.20 -26.92
CA VAL A 232 22.86 -35.16 -25.94
C VAL A 232 23.71 -33.90 -26.07
N THR A 233 23.16 -32.77 -25.64
CA THR A 233 23.91 -31.58 -25.23
C THR A 233 23.96 -31.51 -23.71
N ALA A 234 24.94 -30.80 -23.15
CA ALA A 234 25.08 -30.63 -21.71
C ALA A 234 25.01 -29.16 -21.31
N SER A 235 24.33 -28.87 -20.20
CA SER A 235 24.34 -27.56 -19.55
C SER A 235 24.49 -27.72 -18.04
N LEU A 236 24.85 -26.64 -17.35
CA LEU A 236 24.82 -26.60 -15.90
C LEU A 236 23.39 -26.38 -15.39
N GLY A 237 23.06 -27.04 -14.30
CA GLY A 237 21.93 -26.65 -13.46
C GLY A 237 22.17 -25.27 -12.83
N GLY A 238 21.08 -24.53 -12.61
CA GLY A 238 21.16 -23.25 -11.91
C GLY A 238 21.59 -23.45 -10.46
N ALA A 239 20.95 -24.40 -9.77
CA ALA A 239 21.21 -24.75 -8.38
C ALA A 239 22.13 -25.96 -8.25
N PHE A 240 23.01 -25.93 -7.24
CA PHE A 240 24.01 -26.97 -6.96
C PHE A 240 24.96 -27.25 -8.14
N ALA A 241 25.91 -28.17 -7.95
CA ALA A 241 26.82 -28.60 -9.01
C ALA A 241 26.18 -29.75 -9.80
N ARG A 242 25.28 -29.42 -10.74
CA ARG A 242 24.50 -30.39 -11.52
C ARG A 242 24.76 -30.22 -13.01
N VAL A 243 24.86 -31.34 -13.75
CA VAL A 243 24.92 -31.36 -15.22
C VAL A 243 23.58 -31.85 -15.74
N ILE A 244 22.89 -31.01 -16.52
CA ILE A 244 21.67 -31.36 -17.24
C ILE A 244 22.08 -31.83 -18.63
N LEU A 245 21.74 -33.07 -18.95
CA LEU A 245 21.91 -33.65 -20.27
C LEU A 245 20.57 -33.57 -20.99
N THR A 246 20.55 -32.91 -22.15
CA THR A 246 19.33 -32.73 -22.96
C THR A 246 19.50 -33.51 -24.26
N ALA A 247 18.57 -34.40 -24.56
CA ALA A 247 18.60 -35.15 -25.82
C ALA A 247 18.55 -34.21 -27.03
N ILE A 248 19.34 -34.51 -28.06
CA ILE A 248 19.31 -33.76 -29.32
C ILE A 248 18.01 -34.03 -30.08
N GLN A 249 17.52 -35.28 -30.03
CA GLN A 249 16.26 -35.70 -30.63
C GLN A 249 15.11 -35.53 -29.64
N SER A 250 13.93 -35.14 -30.14
CA SER A 250 12.72 -34.99 -29.32
C SER A 250 11.92 -36.29 -29.19
N GLY A 251 10.96 -36.29 -28.26
CA GLY A 251 10.00 -37.38 -28.09
C GLY A 251 10.63 -38.75 -27.84
N ALA A 252 10.07 -39.80 -28.47
CA ALA A 252 10.48 -41.19 -28.26
C ALA A 252 11.96 -41.42 -28.61
N ALA A 253 12.47 -40.78 -29.66
CA ALA A 253 13.84 -40.97 -30.13
C ALA A 253 14.90 -40.39 -29.18
N GLY A 254 14.53 -39.37 -28.40
CA GLY A 254 15.39 -38.81 -27.35
C GLY A 254 15.22 -39.44 -25.98
N THR A 255 14.23 -40.32 -25.81
CA THR A 255 13.90 -40.93 -24.51
C THR A 255 14.68 -42.24 -24.33
N GLY A 256 15.18 -42.50 -23.13
CA GLY A 256 15.85 -43.75 -22.78
C GLY A 256 17.34 -43.82 -23.13
N ILE A 257 17.98 -42.70 -23.49
CA ILE A 257 19.44 -42.65 -23.69
C ILE A 257 20.11 -42.89 -22.34
N SER A 258 20.85 -44.00 -22.19
CA SER A 258 21.45 -44.41 -20.92
C SER A 258 22.49 -43.39 -20.42
N VAL A 259 22.42 -43.05 -19.13
CA VAL A 259 23.31 -42.12 -18.43
C VAL A 259 23.82 -42.76 -17.14
N ALA A 260 25.12 -42.65 -16.89
CA ALA A 260 25.73 -43.14 -15.65
C ALA A 260 26.83 -42.21 -15.15
N GLY A 261 26.99 -42.16 -13.82
CA GLY A 261 28.08 -41.46 -13.13
C GLY A 261 29.04 -42.46 -12.49
N SER A 262 30.34 -42.21 -12.58
CA SER A 262 31.36 -42.99 -11.89
C SER A 262 32.58 -42.15 -11.53
N THR A 263 33.41 -42.66 -10.63
CA THR A 263 34.66 -42.01 -10.22
C THR A 263 35.82 -43.00 -10.18
N SER A 264 37.06 -42.48 -10.18
CA SER A 264 38.25 -43.29 -9.96
C SER A 264 38.22 -43.98 -8.59
N SER A 265 38.82 -45.16 -8.46
CA SER A 265 38.87 -45.91 -7.19
C SER A 265 39.44 -45.05 -6.05
N GLY A 266 38.76 -45.03 -4.90
CA GLY A 266 39.16 -44.26 -3.72
C GLY A 266 38.90 -42.75 -3.82
N ALA A 267 38.18 -42.27 -4.84
CA ALA A 267 37.84 -40.86 -4.98
C ALA A 267 36.89 -40.37 -3.86
N THR A 268 37.08 -39.12 -3.45
CA THR A 268 36.24 -38.42 -2.45
C THR A 268 35.16 -37.55 -3.09
N ILE A 269 35.28 -37.26 -4.38
CA ILE A 269 34.21 -36.69 -5.20
C ILE A 269 33.21 -37.78 -5.56
N THR A 270 31.94 -37.43 -5.70
CA THR A 270 30.86 -38.34 -6.10
C THR A 270 30.15 -37.83 -7.35
N VAL A 271 29.83 -38.73 -8.27
CA VAL A 271 29.09 -38.45 -9.51
C VAL A 271 27.86 -39.35 -9.52
N THR A 272 26.68 -38.77 -9.36
CA THR A 272 25.44 -39.53 -9.20
C THR A 272 24.45 -39.14 -10.30
N ALA A 273 24.10 -40.08 -11.17
CA ALA A 273 23.00 -39.88 -12.10
C ALA A 273 21.68 -40.04 -11.34
N TYR A 274 20.87 -38.97 -11.26
CA TYR A 274 19.54 -39.04 -10.62
C TYR A 274 18.58 -39.89 -11.43
N THR A 275 18.75 -39.90 -12.76
CA THR A 275 18.08 -40.83 -13.67
C THR A 275 19.11 -41.62 -14.45
N GLY A 276 18.90 -42.94 -14.58
CA GLY A 276 19.77 -43.82 -15.36
C GLY A 276 19.64 -43.65 -16.88
N SER A 277 18.72 -42.80 -17.33
CA SER A 277 18.51 -42.48 -18.73
C SER A 277 17.79 -41.14 -18.92
N THR A 278 17.82 -40.60 -20.13
CA THR A 278 16.99 -39.43 -20.49
C THR A 278 15.50 -39.79 -20.41
N CYS A 279 14.72 -38.87 -19.84
CA CYS A 279 13.28 -38.98 -19.72
C CYS A 279 12.64 -37.63 -20.06
N CYS A 280 11.44 -37.54 -20.61
CA CYS A 280 10.47 -38.57 -20.96
C CYS A 280 9.83 -38.27 -22.33
N ASN A 281 9.09 -39.23 -22.90
CA ASN A 281 8.40 -39.02 -24.18
C ASN A 281 7.11 -38.21 -23.99
N VAL A 282 7.25 -36.92 -23.71
CA VAL A 282 6.15 -35.95 -23.50
C VAL A 282 6.30 -34.75 -24.41
N THR A 283 5.21 -34.02 -24.65
CA THR A 283 5.27 -32.74 -25.35
C THR A 283 5.95 -31.71 -24.44
N PRO A 284 7.07 -31.08 -24.86
CA PRO A 284 7.78 -30.11 -24.03
C PRO A 284 6.89 -28.95 -23.59
N ASN A 285 7.03 -28.50 -22.34
CA ASN A 285 6.23 -27.42 -21.74
C ASN A 285 4.70 -27.64 -21.76
N SER A 286 4.22 -28.86 -22.04
CA SER A 286 2.79 -29.18 -21.92
C SER A 286 2.38 -29.24 -20.44
N ALA A 287 1.11 -28.93 -20.15
CA ALA A 287 0.61 -28.96 -18.78
C ALA A 287 0.52 -30.39 -18.24
N ILE A 288 0.93 -30.57 -16.98
CA ILE A 288 0.73 -31.81 -16.24
C ILE A 288 -0.73 -31.87 -15.80
N SER A 289 -1.38 -33.01 -16.05
CA SER A 289 -2.80 -33.22 -15.74
C SER A 289 -3.07 -34.69 -15.39
N PRO A 290 -4.24 -35.04 -14.83
CA PRO A 290 -4.57 -36.45 -14.61
C PRO A 290 -4.55 -37.31 -15.88
N SER A 291 -4.86 -36.71 -17.04
CA SER A 291 -4.81 -37.35 -18.36
C SER A 291 -3.41 -37.41 -18.99
N ASN A 292 -2.47 -36.60 -18.49
CA ASN A 292 -1.07 -36.61 -18.88
C ASN A 292 -0.21 -36.35 -17.63
N PRO A 293 -0.03 -37.37 -16.77
CA PRO A 293 0.64 -37.19 -15.48
C PRO A 293 2.15 -37.12 -15.66
N ALA A 294 2.84 -36.50 -14.69
CA ALA A 294 4.29 -36.45 -14.64
C ALA A 294 4.88 -37.85 -14.44
N ALA A 295 5.92 -38.19 -15.18
CA ALA A 295 6.55 -39.50 -15.09
C ALA A 295 7.67 -39.54 -14.03
N ASP A 296 7.90 -40.73 -13.47
CA ASP A 296 9.04 -40.99 -12.60
C ASP A 296 10.36 -40.61 -13.29
N GLY A 297 11.19 -39.82 -12.60
CA GLY A 297 12.45 -39.32 -13.15
C GLY A 297 12.30 -38.17 -14.14
N GLU A 298 11.08 -37.68 -14.41
CA GLU A 298 10.87 -36.52 -15.26
C GLU A 298 11.41 -35.24 -14.59
N LEU A 299 12.07 -34.39 -15.36
CA LEU A 299 12.36 -33.01 -14.94
C LEU A 299 11.12 -32.15 -15.21
N ILE A 300 10.41 -31.70 -14.17
CA ILE A 300 9.20 -30.87 -14.34
C ILE A 300 9.44 -29.44 -13.87
N THR A 301 8.60 -28.51 -14.33
CA THR A 301 8.63 -27.09 -13.92
C THR A 301 7.39 -26.72 -13.12
N ILE A 302 7.59 -26.09 -11.97
CA ILE A 302 6.53 -25.60 -11.08
C ILE A 302 6.63 -24.09 -10.97
N SER A 303 5.49 -23.40 -11.14
CA SER A 303 5.40 -21.96 -10.92
C SER A 303 5.21 -21.64 -9.44
N THR A 304 5.99 -20.68 -8.94
CA THR A 304 6.10 -20.37 -7.51
C THR A 304 6.23 -18.86 -7.30
N ALA A 305 6.05 -18.43 -6.05
CA ALA A 305 6.28 -17.06 -5.61
C ALA A 305 7.09 -17.07 -4.31
N GLY A 306 7.60 -15.90 -3.93
CA GLY A 306 8.13 -15.69 -2.59
C GLY A 306 9.52 -16.28 -2.33
N LEU A 307 10.33 -16.53 -3.37
CA LEU A 307 11.68 -17.09 -3.20
C LEU A 307 12.78 -16.04 -2.90
N GLY A 308 12.46 -14.75 -2.98
CA GLY A 308 13.34 -13.65 -2.60
C GLY A 308 14.33 -13.23 -3.69
N LEU A 309 15.41 -12.55 -3.29
CA LEU A 309 16.42 -12.02 -4.21
C LEU A 309 17.16 -13.12 -4.98
N LEU A 310 17.87 -12.75 -6.06
CA LEU A 310 18.56 -13.68 -6.94
C LEU A 310 20.08 -13.51 -6.88
N MET A 311 20.81 -14.48 -7.42
CA MET A 311 22.24 -14.41 -7.69
C MET A 311 22.57 -15.08 -9.02
N ASP A 312 23.61 -14.57 -9.67
CA ASP A 312 24.23 -15.20 -10.83
C ASP A 312 24.99 -16.43 -10.33
N PRO A 313 24.60 -17.64 -10.75
CA PRO A 313 25.18 -18.85 -10.24
C PRO A 313 26.63 -19.04 -10.76
N ALA A 314 27.02 -18.42 -11.88
CA ALA A 314 28.38 -18.50 -12.42
C ALA A 314 29.38 -17.63 -11.64
N THR A 315 28.99 -16.42 -11.26
CA THR A 315 29.86 -15.43 -10.61
C THR A 315 29.60 -15.28 -9.11
N SER A 316 28.50 -15.84 -8.60
CA SER A 316 27.96 -15.60 -7.25
C SER A 316 27.57 -14.13 -6.98
N ALA A 317 27.47 -13.30 -8.01
CA ALA A 317 27.05 -11.90 -7.88
C ALA A 317 25.55 -11.82 -7.56
N GLY A 318 25.17 -11.00 -6.59
CA GLY A 318 23.75 -10.74 -6.29
C GLY A 318 23.04 -10.05 -7.45
N ILE A 319 21.81 -10.46 -7.73
CA ILE A 319 20.93 -9.91 -8.76
C ILE A 319 19.68 -9.38 -8.05
N ILE A 320 19.43 -8.08 -8.23
CA ILE A 320 18.22 -7.41 -7.74
C ILE A 320 17.34 -7.11 -8.95
N PRO A 321 16.19 -7.79 -9.10
CA PRO A 321 15.25 -7.47 -10.17
C PRO A 321 14.59 -6.10 -9.97
N ASN A 322 14.15 -5.50 -11.08
CA ASN A 322 13.34 -4.28 -11.04
C ASN A 322 11.90 -4.62 -10.69
N THR A 323 11.33 -3.90 -9.72
CA THR A 323 9.94 -4.10 -9.29
C THR A 323 8.98 -3.68 -10.40
N GLY A 324 7.94 -4.49 -10.66
CA GLY A 324 6.94 -4.21 -11.70
C GLY A 324 7.46 -4.30 -13.14
N GLN A 325 8.66 -4.84 -13.36
CA GLN A 325 9.24 -5.03 -14.69
C GLN A 325 9.36 -6.52 -15.04
N PRO A 326 9.34 -6.87 -16.34
CA PRO A 326 9.73 -8.20 -16.75
C PRO A 326 11.20 -8.42 -16.42
N TYR A 327 11.53 -9.59 -15.87
CA TYR A 327 12.92 -9.95 -15.61
C TYR A 327 13.68 -10.14 -16.92
N ASN A 328 14.66 -9.27 -17.20
CA ASN A 328 15.53 -9.34 -18.38
C ASN A 328 17.01 -9.58 -18.00
N GLY A 329 17.26 -10.04 -16.78
CA GLY A 329 18.61 -10.32 -16.28
C GLY A 329 19.19 -11.65 -16.78
N VAL A 330 20.32 -12.04 -16.20
CA VAL A 330 21.03 -13.29 -16.55
C VAL A 330 20.15 -14.50 -16.24
N VAL A 331 20.11 -15.46 -17.16
CA VAL A 331 19.51 -16.79 -17.00
C VAL A 331 20.52 -17.88 -17.40
N PRO A 332 20.63 -19.01 -16.68
CA PRO A 332 19.92 -19.30 -15.43
C PRO A 332 20.38 -18.39 -14.29
N ASN A 333 19.45 -18.02 -13.41
CA ASN A 333 19.71 -17.38 -12.11
C ASN A 333 19.16 -18.28 -11.01
N VAL A 334 19.62 -18.07 -9.78
CA VAL A 334 19.12 -18.79 -8.61
C VAL A 334 18.83 -17.86 -7.46
N VAL A 335 18.03 -18.32 -6.50
CA VAL A 335 17.78 -17.59 -5.24
C VAL A 335 19.09 -17.25 -4.49
N GLN A 336 19.17 -16.01 -4.00
CA GLN A 336 20.26 -15.49 -3.17
C GLN A 336 20.12 -16.02 -1.74
N ASN A 337 21.26 -16.34 -1.08
CA ASN A 337 21.48 -16.82 0.30
C ASN A 337 22.07 -18.25 0.36
N ASN A 338 22.69 -18.63 1.49
CA ASN A 338 23.23 -19.98 1.76
C ASN A 338 22.15 -21.09 1.85
N ALA A 339 20.96 -20.81 1.33
CA ALA A 339 19.72 -21.53 1.53
C ALA A 339 19.27 -22.16 0.22
N THR A 340 19.32 -23.48 0.19
CA THR A 340 18.86 -24.26 -0.95
C THR A 340 17.34 -24.36 -0.93
N VAL A 341 16.69 -24.21 -2.09
CA VAL A 341 15.29 -24.66 -2.23
C VAL A 341 15.30 -26.19 -2.22
N SER A 342 14.49 -26.76 -1.35
CA SER A 342 14.24 -28.21 -1.27
C SER A 342 12.79 -28.48 -1.66
N ALA A 343 12.50 -29.68 -2.17
CA ALA A 343 11.15 -30.08 -2.51
C ALA A 343 10.87 -31.50 -1.99
N THR A 344 9.63 -31.73 -1.55
CA THR A 344 9.14 -33.05 -1.15
C THR A 344 7.92 -33.38 -1.99
N MET A 345 7.95 -34.50 -2.71
CA MET A 345 6.86 -35.00 -3.54
C MET A 345 6.51 -36.44 -3.12
N GLY A 346 5.23 -36.69 -2.80
CA GLY A 346 4.77 -38.01 -2.37
C GLY A 346 5.50 -38.57 -1.15
N GLY A 347 5.94 -37.67 -0.25
CA GLY A 347 6.75 -38.03 0.92
C GLY A 347 8.22 -38.36 0.63
N SER A 348 8.68 -38.24 -0.62
CA SER A 348 10.07 -38.46 -1.05
C SER A 348 10.73 -37.14 -1.46
N THR A 349 12.05 -37.05 -1.36
CA THR A 349 12.80 -35.87 -1.82
C THR A 349 12.69 -35.74 -3.33
N ALA A 350 12.20 -34.58 -3.79
CA ALA A 350 12.23 -34.19 -5.19
C ALA A 350 13.42 -33.26 -5.42
N GLU A 351 14.32 -33.64 -6.31
CA GLU A 351 15.61 -32.97 -6.46
C GLU A 351 15.49 -31.66 -7.25
N VAL A 352 15.79 -30.51 -6.63
CA VAL A 352 15.64 -29.18 -7.24
C VAL A 352 16.84 -28.80 -8.12
N ILE A 353 16.63 -28.74 -9.42
CA ILE A 353 17.66 -28.43 -10.44
C ILE A 353 17.87 -26.93 -10.61
N ASN A 354 16.79 -26.17 -10.61
CA ASN A 354 16.81 -24.72 -10.79
C ASN A 354 15.70 -24.08 -9.97
N ALA A 355 15.94 -22.89 -9.41
CA ALA A 355 14.94 -22.12 -8.68
C ALA A 355 15.26 -20.63 -8.85
N GLY A 356 14.57 -19.97 -9.77
CA GLY A 356 14.87 -18.59 -10.16
C GLY A 356 13.78 -17.96 -11.04
N LEU A 357 13.99 -16.73 -11.50
CA LEU A 357 13.09 -16.03 -12.41
C LEU A 357 13.44 -16.36 -13.87
N PRO A 358 12.50 -16.86 -14.69
CA PRO A 358 12.71 -16.94 -16.13
C PRO A 358 12.64 -15.54 -16.77
N THR A 359 13.22 -15.40 -17.97
CA THR A 359 13.12 -14.16 -18.76
C THR A 359 11.66 -13.78 -19.00
N GLY A 360 11.32 -12.50 -18.83
CA GLY A 360 9.96 -11.99 -19.03
C GLY A 360 9.03 -12.13 -17.81
N SER A 361 9.47 -12.77 -16.73
CA SER A 361 8.61 -12.97 -15.53
C SER A 361 8.46 -11.72 -14.67
N TYR A 362 7.32 -11.61 -14.00
CA TYR A 362 7.00 -10.54 -13.05
C TYR A 362 6.80 -11.13 -11.64
N GLY A 363 7.89 -11.44 -10.94
CA GLY A 363 7.81 -12.00 -9.57
C GLY A 363 7.29 -13.44 -9.47
N VAL A 364 7.06 -14.11 -10.60
CA VAL A 364 6.73 -15.52 -10.69
C VAL A 364 8.00 -16.31 -10.98
N TYR A 365 8.42 -17.11 -10.01
CA TYR A 365 9.61 -17.94 -10.07
C TYR A 365 9.29 -19.31 -10.65
N GLN A 366 10.26 -19.92 -11.32
CA GLN A 366 10.18 -21.30 -11.77
C GLN A 366 11.11 -22.17 -10.92
N VAL A 367 10.54 -23.24 -10.35
CA VAL A 367 11.29 -24.31 -9.69
C VAL A 367 11.26 -25.53 -10.60
N GLN A 368 12.43 -25.96 -11.07
CA GLN A 368 12.61 -27.19 -11.83
C GLN A 368 13.04 -28.29 -10.88
N LEU A 369 12.31 -29.40 -10.86
CA LEU A 369 12.56 -30.53 -9.96
C LEU A 369 12.43 -31.88 -10.68
N ILE A 370 13.18 -32.87 -10.21
CA ILE A 370 13.03 -34.25 -10.68
C ILE A 370 11.91 -34.94 -9.89
N VAL A 371 10.96 -35.53 -10.60
CA VAL A 371 9.94 -36.40 -10.02
C VAL A 371 10.63 -37.63 -9.40
N PRO A 372 10.47 -37.90 -8.10
CA PRO A 372 11.09 -39.05 -7.45
C PRO A 372 10.73 -40.36 -8.12
N SER A 373 11.67 -41.30 -8.18
CA SER A 373 11.42 -42.64 -8.71
C SER A 373 10.56 -43.48 -7.75
N ASN A 374 9.70 -44.35 -8.30
CA ASN A 374 8.87 -45.32 -7.58
C ASN A 374 7.75 -44.71 -6.73
N LEU A 375 7.19 -43.56 -7.12
CA LEU A 375 6.02 -42.98 -6.44
C LEU A 375 4.73 -43.75 -6.75
N GLY A 376 4.68 -44.45 -7.89
CA GLY A 376 3.49 -45.14 -8.37
C GLY A 376 2.46 -44.18 -8.96
N VAL A 377 1.43 -44.74 -9.61
CA VAL A 377 0.36 -43.93 -10.23
C VAL A 377 -0.52 -43.32 -9.14
N ASN A 378 -0.51 -42.00 -9.04
CA ASN A 378 -1.32 -41.24 -8.10
C ASN A 378 -1.65 -39.85 -8.67
N SER A 379 -2.94 -39.60 -8.91
CA SER A 379 -3.44 -38.33 -9.44
C SER A 379 -3.38 -37.17 -8.44
N ASN A 380 -3.11 -37.45 -7.16
CA ASN A 380 -3.10 -36.50 -6.06
C ASN A 380 -1.78 -36.51 -5.28
N THR A 381 -0.65 -36.76 -5.95
CA THR A 381 0.66 -36.79 -5.27
C THR A 381 0.97 -35.42 -4.68
N GLU A 382 1.12 -35.35 -3.36
CA GLU A 382 1.38 -34.09 -2.67
C GLU A 382 2.77 -33.55 -2.97
N LEU A 383 2.89 -32.24 -3.17
CA LEU A 383 4.13 -31.51 -3.38
C LEU A 383 4.21 -30.31 -2.44
N THR A 384 5.38 -30.12 -1.83
CA THR A 384 5.77 -28.90 -1.11
C THR A 384 7.18 -28.49 -1.51
N ILE A 385 7.47 -27.20 -1.42
CA ILE A 385 8.84 -26.67 -1.49
C ILE A 385 9.17 -25.95 -0.18
N ALA A 386 10.45 -25.91 0.17
CA ALA A 386 10.91 -25.23 1.37
C ALA A 386 12.23 -24.50 1.11
N GLN A 387 12.38 -23.34 1.74
CA GLN A 387 13.59 -22.54 1.73
C GLN A 387 13.79 -21.97 3.14
N ASN A 388 14.96 -22.19 3.74
CA ASN A 388 15.21 -21.90 5.16
C ASN A 388 14.20 -22.61 6.08
N ALA A 389 13.56 -21.86 6.98
CA ALA A 389 12.53 -22.34 7.89
C ALA A 389 11.12 -22.26 7.28
N PHE A 390 10.96 -21.77 6.05
CA PHE A 390 9.67 -21.53 5.43
C PHE A 390 9.33 -22.65 4.44
N VAL A 391 8.12 -23.20 4.57
CA VAL A 391 7.56 -24.25 3.71
C VAL A 391 6.34 -23.69 3.00
N SER A 392 6.17 -24.02 1.72
CA SER A 392 5.02 -23.60 0.93
C SER A 392 3.73 -24.25 1.40
N ASN A 393 2.61 -23.75 0.87
CA ASN A 393 1.38 -24.52 0.81
C ASN A 393 1.61 -25.88 0.13
N THR A 394 0.83 -26.89 0.54
CA THR A 394 0.80 -28.20 -0.12
C THR A 394 -0.13 -28.16 -1.32
N VAL A 395 0.36 -28.65 -2.46
CA VAL A 395 -0.42 -28.82 -3.69
C VAL A 395 -0.40 -30.28 -4.14
N THR A 396 -1.25 -30.66 -5.08
CA THR A 396 -1.17 -31.97 -5.74
C THR A 396 -0.62 -31.87 -7.17
N VAL A 397 0.17 -32.87 -7.56
CA VAL A 397 0.67 -33.07 -8.92
C VAL A 397 0.37 -34.52 -9.33
N PRO A 398 -0.37 -34.76 -10.43
CA PRO A 398 -0.57 -36.11 -10.94
C PRO A 398 0.76 -36.76 -11.34
N VAL A 399 1.05 -37.94 -10.79
CA VAL A 399 2.22 -38.77 -11.11
C VAL A 399 1.76 -40.11 -11.69
N GLY A 400 2.41 -40.58 -12.74
CA GLY A 400 2.06 -41.82 -13.41
C GLY A 400 2.78 -42.03 -14.74
N ASN A 401 2.23 -42.87 -15.61
CA ASN A 401 2.81 -43.08 -16.93
C ASN A 401 2.51 -41.88 -17.84
N ALA A 402 3.54 -41.14 -18.21
CA ALA A 402 3.45 -40.07 -19.21
C ALA A 402 2.87 -40.59 -20.54
N VAL A 403 2.01 -39.78 -21.18
CA VAL A 403 1.33 -40.15 -22.43
C VAL A 403 1.88 -39.31 -23.59
N PRO A 404 2.68 -39.91 -24.51
CA PRO A 404 3.19 -39.20 -25.68
C PRO A 404 2.06 -38.81 -26.62
N ASN A 405 1.98 -37.54 -27.02
CA ASN A 405 0.92 -37.02 -27.88
C ASN A 405 -0.50 -37.19 -27.31
N ALA A 406 -0.69 -36.97 -26.00
CA ALA A 406 -2.05 -36.77 -25.50
C ALA A 406 -2.74 -35.72 -26.39
N PRO A 407 -3.79 -36.07 -27.15
CA PRO A 407 -4.50 -35.07 -27.92
C PRO A 407 -4.99 -33.99 -26.96
N ALA A 408 -5.07 -32.72 -27.43
CA ALA A 408 -5.87 -31.73 -26.72
C ALA A 408 -7.21 -32.41 -26.36
N PRO A 409 -7.62 -32.39 -25.07
CA PRO A 409 -8.61 -33.35 -24.57
C PRO A 409 -9.82 -33.44 -25.50
N VAL A 410 -9.98 -34.59 -26.14
CA VAL A 410 -11.11 -34.84 -27.04
C VAL A 410 -12.33 -35.11 -26.15
N PRO A 411 -13.46 -34.41 -26.36
CA PRO A 411 -14.61 -34.49 -25.46
C PRO A 411 -15.17 -35.91 -25.42
N THR A 412 -15.31 -36.47 -24.21
CA THR A 412 -16.13 -37.67 -24.01
C THR A 412 -17.59 -37.28 -24.13
N THR A 413 -18.28 -37.88 -25.09
CA THR A 413 -19.70 -37.69 -25.39
C THR A 413 -20.59 -38.31 -24.29
N SER A 414 -20.69 -37.65 -23.15
CA SER A 414 -21.87 -37.71 -22.29
C SER A 414 -22.54 -36.35 -22.32
N THR A 415 -23.87 -36.30 -22.48
CA THR A 415 -24.65 -35.04 -22.51
C THR A 415 -24.19 -34.10 -21.40
N PRO A 416 -23.57 -32.95 -21.74
CA PRO A 416 -22.84 -32.13 -20.79
C PRO A 416 -23.83 -31.46 -19.83
N THR A 417 -23.58 -31.56 -18.52
CA THR A 417 -24.22 -30.66 -17.55
C THR A 417 -23.56 -29.30 -17.48
N ILE A 418 -22.37 -29.17 -18.09
CA ILE A 418 -21.68 -27.91 -18.29
C ILE A 418 -22.38 -27.15 -19.43
N THR A 419 -22.83 -25.94 -19.12
CA THR A 419 -23.26 -24.94 -20.10
C THR A 419 -22.28 -23.76 -20.04
N SER A 420 -21.67 -23.41 -21.17
CA SER A 420 -20.68 -22.33 -21.26
C SER A 420 -20.96 -21.44 -22.47
N SER A 421 -20.69 -20.14 -22.32
CA SER A 421 -20.71 -19.14 -23.39
C SER A 421 -19.39 -18.39 -23.43
N LEU A 422 -18.92 -18.12 -24.64
CA LEU A 422 -17.81 -17.20 -24.91
C LEU A 422 -18.41 -15.91 -25.46
N ASP A 423 -18.46 -14.88 -24.61
CA ASP A 423 -19.11 -13.61 -24.90
C ASP A 423 -18.17 -12.66 -25.68
N THR A 424 -16.87 -12.68 -25.37
CA THR A 424 -15.82 -11.91 -26.06
C THR A 424 -14.59 -12.75 -26.38
N PRO A 425 -13.97 -12.59 -27.56
CA PRO A 425 -14.40 -11.75 -28.68
C PRO A 425 -15.64 -12.32 -29.39
N SER A 426 -16.51 -11.43 -29.90
CA SER A 426 -17.71 -11.81 -30.66
C SER A 426 -17.47 -11.62 -32.17
N PRO A 427 -18.19 -12.36 -33.05
CA PRO A 427 -18.04 -12.22 -34.51
C PRO A 427 -18.44 -10.84 -35.04
N GLN A 428 -19.14 -10.07 -34.21
CA GLN A 428 -19.66 -8.74 -34.53
C GLN A 428 -18.77 -7.62 -33.95
N GLY A 429 -17.72 -7.96 -33.20
CA GLY A 429 -16.88 -7.03 -32.43
C GLY A 429 -15.88 -6.19 -33.23
N GLY A 430 -15.85 -6.33 -34.56
CA GLY A 430 -14.85 -5.69 -35.42
C GLY A 430 -13.50 -6.39 -35.41
N ASP A 431 -12.48 -5.73 -35.95
CA ASP A 431 -11.11 -6.24 -35.98
C ASP A 431 -10.40 -5.95 -34.65
N PHE A 432 -9.72 -6.95 -34.11
CA PHE A 432 -8.98 -6.92 -32.86
C PHE A 432 -7.48 -6.73 -33.12
N SER A 433 -6.79 -5.94 -32.29
CA SER A 433 -5.33 -5.83 -32.30
C SER A 433 -4.81 -5.55 -30.88
N GLY A 434 -3.58 -5.98 -30.59
CA GLY A 434 -3.01 -5.83 -29.25
C GLY A 434 -3.46 -6.93 -28.27
N THR A 435 -3.46 -6.65 -26.97
CA THR A 435 -4.03 -7.56 -25.98
C THR A 435 -5.52 -7.31 -25.81
N ILE A 436 -6.35 -8.34 -26.01
CA ILE A 436 -7.81 -8.28 -25.90
C ILE A 436 -8.30 -9.11 -24.72
N ASN A 437 -9.49 -8.78 -24.20
CA ASN A 437 -10.13 -9.58 -23.16
C ASN A 437 -10.97 -10.71 -23.76
N VAL A 438 -10.61 -11.95 -23.44
CA VAL A 438 -11.43 -13.14 -23.70
C VAL A 438 -12.31 -13.37 -22.49
N GLY A 439 -13.63 -13.35 -22.66
CA GLY A 439 -14.57 -13.35 -21.54
C GLY A 439 -15.84 -14.10 -21.83
N GLY A 440 -16.48 -14.60 -20.78
CA GLY A 440 -17.69 -15.39 -20.89
C GLY A 440 -18.21 -15.85 -19.54
N TRP A 441 -19.00 -16.92 -19.55
CA TRP A 441 -19.52 -17.57 -18.36
C TRP A 441 -19.62 -19.07 -18.55
N ALA A 442 -19.53 -19.82 -17.45
CA ALA A 442 -19.74 -21.25 -17.46
C ALA A 442 -20.41 -21.72 -16.16
N VAL A 443 -21.37 -22.63 -16.29
CA VAL A 443 -22.15 -23.20 -15.18
C VAL A 443 -22.23 -24.71 -15.32
N ASP A 444 -22.26 -25.42 -14.20
CA ASP A 444 -22.65 -26.83 -14.15
C ASP A 444 -23.54 -27.06 -12.91
N SER A 445 -24.58 -27.88 -13.09
CA SER A 445 -25.61 -28.15 -12.07
C SER A 445 -25.25 -29.26 -11.08
N ARG A 446 -24.16 -30.01 -11.33
CA ARG A 446 -23.73 -31.18 -10.57
C ARG A 446 -22.30 -31.05 -10.03
N ASN A 447 -21.41 -30.40 -10.78
CA ASN A 447 -20.00 -30.25 -10.41
C ASN A 447 -19.58 -28.77 -10.48
N ALA A 448 -18.63 -28.34 -9.63
CA ALA A 448 -18.05 -27.01 -9.77
C ALA A 448 -17.14 -26.96 -11.00
N ILE A 449 -17.11 -25.82 -11.71
CA ILE A 449 -16.14 -25.59 -12.79
C ILE A 449 -14.73 -25.45 -12.19
N SER A 450 -13.76 -26.19 -12.73
CA SER A 450 -12.38 -26.21 -12.25
C SER A 450 -11.44 -25.33 -13.06
N SER A 451 -11.67 -25.15 -14.36
CA SER A 451 -10.82 -24.34 -15.24
C SER A 451 -11.52 -23.96 -16.54
N VAL A 452 -11.10 -22.85 -17.14
CA VAL A 452 -11.48 -22.46 -18.50
C VAL A 452 -10.20 -22.22 -19.32
N ALA A 453 -9.88 -23.14 -20.23
CA ALA A 453 -8.70 -23.06 -21.09
C ALA A 453 -9.06 -22.38 -22.42
N ILE A 454 -8.29 -21.37 -22.82
CA ILE A 454 -8.48 -20.63 -24.08
C ILE A 454 -7.53 -21.18 -25.14
N TYR A 455 -8.08 -21.43 -26.32
CA TYR A 455 -7.34 -21.84 -27.51
C TYR A 455 -7.65 -20.92 -28.68
N VAL A 456 -6.63 -20.57 -29.46
CA VAL A 456 -6.77 -19.83 -30.72
C VAL A 456 -6.18 -20.66 -31.85
N ASP A 457 -6.97 -20.89 -32.90
CA ASP A 457 -6.65 -21.77 -34.03
C ASP A 457 -6.19 -23.18 -33.60
N GLY A 458 -6.73 -23.68 -32.49
CA GLY A 458 -6.37 -24.97 -31.91
C GLY A 458 -5.09 -24.95 -31.07
N ASN A 459 -4.39 -23.82 -30.96
CA ASN A 459 -3.22 -23.66 -30.09
C ASN A 459 -3.63 -23.10 -28.73
N PHE A 460 -3.05 -23.63 -27.66
CA PHE A 460 -3.35 -23.17 -26.30
C PHE A 460 -2.81 -21.74 -26.09
N ALA A 461 -3.69 -20.83 -25.68
CA ALA A 461 -3.39 -19.41 -25.50
C ALA A 461 -3.31 -19.00 -24.01
N GLY A 462 -3.82 -19.83 -23.09
CA GLY A 462 -3.77 -19.57 -21.64
C GLY A 462 -5.05 -20.00 -20.93
N TYR A 463 -5.07 -19.91 -19.60
CA TYR A 463 -6.30 -20.09 -18.81
C TYR A 463 -6.97 -18.75 -18.55
N ALA A 464 -8.29 -18.71 -18.67
CA ALA A 464 -9.11 -17.61 -18.16
C ALA A 464 -9.35 -17.80 -16.66
N VAL A 465 -9.36 -16.68 -15.93
CA VAL A 465 -9.73 -16.63 -14.51
C VAL A 465 -11.23 -16.84 -14.40
N TYR A 466 -11.65 -17.90 -13.71
CA TYR A 466 -13.05 -18.24 -13.45
C TYR A 466 -13.45 -17.82 -12.02
N GLY A 467 -14.67 -17.33 -11.85
CA GLY A 467 -15.21 -16.90 -10.54
C GLY A 467 -15.73 -15.46 -10.49
N GLY A 468 -15.89 -14.79 -11.64
CA GLY A 468 -16.46 -13.43 -11.69
C GLY A 468 -17.99 -13.43 -11.53
N PRO A 469 -18.60 -12.43 -10.86
CA PRO A 469 -20.04 -12.38 -10.66
C PRO A 469 -20.81 -12.17 -11.98
N ARG A 470 -21.82 -13.01 -12.24
CA ARG A 470 -22.73 -12.97 -13.40
C ARG A 470 -24.17 -13.23 -12.96
N ASN A 471 -24.77 -12.20 -12.37
CA ASN A 471 -26.15 -12.25 -11.85
C ASN A 471 -27.19 -12.52 -12.95
N ASP A 472 -26.93 -12.05 -14.16
CA ASP A 472 -27.73 -12.31 -15.36
C ASP A 472 -27.80 -13.80 -15.68
N VAL A 473 -26.68 -14.50 -15.61
CA VAL A 473 -26.58 -15.94 -15.85
C VAL A 473 -27.24 -16.72 -14.71
N CYS A 474 -27.00 -16.30 -13.46
CA CYS A 474 -27.55 -16.99 -12.30
C CYS A 474 -29.05 -16.76 -12.09
N ALA A 475 -29.65 -15.74 -12.71
CA ALA A 475 -31.10 -15.63 -12.81
C ALA A 475 -31.70 -16.71 -13.72
N VAL A 476 -30.98 -17.14 -14.76
CA VAL A 476 -31.40 -18.17 -15.72
C VAL A 476 -31.05 -19.58 -15.23
N TYR A 477 -29.92 -19.73 -14.54
CA TYR A 477 -29.42 -21.01 -14.01
C TYR A 477 -29.25 -20.98 -12.48
N PRO A 478 -30.32 -20.71 -11.70
CA PRO A 478 -30.24 -20.41 -10.26
C PRO A 478 -29.76 -21.57 -9.39
N SER A 479 -29.84 -22.81 -9.89
CA SER A 479 -29.41 -24.02 -9.18
C SER A 479 -27.98 -24.47 -9.51
N SER A 480 -27.22 -23.68 -10.28
CA SER A 480 -25.86 -24.06 -10.68
C SER A 480 -24.84 -23.81 -9.59
N ILE A 481 -23.87 -24.70 -9.48
CA ILE A 481 -22.78 -24.58 -8.53
C ILE A 481 -21.88 -23.41 -8.97
N GLY A 482 -21.58 -22.50 -8.05
CA GLY A 482 -20.74 -21.33 -8.29
C GLY A 482 -21.49 -20.00 -8.39
N CYS A 483 -22.82 -20.00 -8.48
CA CYS A 483 -23.60 -18.75 -8.50
C CYS A 483 -23.41 -17.88 -7.23
N PRO A 484 -23.25 -16.55 -7.36
CA PRO A 484 -23.31 -15.74 -8.59
C PRO A 484 -22.00 -15.70 -9.41
N ASN A 485 -20.92 -16.30 -8.93
CA ASN A 485 -19.56 -16.19 -9.42
C ASN A 485 -19.23 -17.18 -10.55
N VAL A 486 -19.95 -17.08 -11.68
CA VAL A 486 -19.89 -18.04 -12.79
C VAL A 486 -19.26 -17.48 -14.09
N GLY A 487 -18.74 -16.25 -14.03
CA GLY A 487 -18.04 -15.59 -15.14
C GLY A 487 -16.58 -15.98 -15.23
N PHE A 488 -16.02 -15.94 -16.44
CA PHE A 488 -14.57 -16.02 -16.68
C PHE A 488 -14.07 -14.86 -17.54
N ASN A 489 -12.80 -14.49 -17.34
CA ASN A 489 -12.10 -13.52 -18.18
C ASN A 489 -10.58 -13.81 -18.22
N GLY A 490 -9.91 -13.42 -19.30
CA GLY A 490 -8.47 -13.58 -19.43
C GLY A 490 -7.89 -12.77 -20.61
N PRO A 491 -6.65 -12.26 -20.49
CA PRO A 491 -6.02 -11.53 -21.59
C PRO A 491 -5.58 -12.50 -22.70
N LEU A 492 -5.73 -12.06 -23.95
CA LEU A 492 -5.21 -12.70 -25.15
C LEU A 492 -4.40 -11.70 -25.96
N ASP A 493 -3.10 -11.93 -26.12
CA ASP A 493 -2.25 -11.11 -26.98
C ASP A 493 -2.43 -11.49 -28.46
N THR A 494 -3.16 -10.66 -29.21
CA THR A 494 -3.41 -10.88 -30.63
C THR A 494 -2.27 -10.38 -31.52
N THR A 495 -1.25 -9.71 -30.99
CA THR A 495 -0.08 -9.28 -31.78
C THR A 495 0.76 -10.46 -32.26
N GLN A 496 0.63 -11.61 -31.60
CA GLN A 496 1.27 -12.86 -31.96
C GLN A 496 0.49 -13.65 -33.03
N LEU A 497 -0.66 -13.14 -33.45
CA LEU A 497 -1.54 -13.78 -34.43
C LEU A 497 -1.42 -13.06 -35.79
N PRO A 498 -1.31 -13.79 -36.91
CA PRO A 498 -1.35 -13.19 -38.24
C PRO A 498 -2.68 -12.46 -38.50
N ASP A 499 -2.68 -11.32 -39.19
CA ASP A 499 -3.91 -10.62 -39.55
C ASP A 499 -4.88 -11.52 -40.34
N GLY A 500 -6.12 -11.61 -39.86
CA GLY A 500 -7.16 -12.45 -40.47
C GLY A 500 -8.14 -13.01 -39.46
N THR A 501 -9.09 -13.81 -39.93
CA THR A 501 -10.07 -14.46 -39.04
C THR A 501 -9.45 -15.68 -38.35
N HIS A 502 -9.56 -15.71 -37.03
CA HIS A 502 -9.13 -16.80 -36.17
C HIS A 502 -10.32 -17.49 -35.52
N ALA A 503 -10.18 -18.79 -35.26
CA ALA A 503 -11.09 -19.54 -34.42
C ALA A 503 -10.63 -19.44 -32.95
N ILE A 504 -11.52 -19.04 -32.05
CA ILE A 504 -11.27 -19.10 -30.61
C ILE A 504 -12.17 -20.14 -29.97
N SER A 505 -11.65 -20.85 -28.98
CA SER A 505 -12.47 -21.74 -28.15
C SER A 505 -12.08 -21.64 -26.69
N ALA A 506 -13.08 -21.72 -25.83
CA ALA A 506 -12.94 -21.88 -24.40
C ALA A 506 -13.37 -23.31 -24.03
N ILE A 507 -12.43 -24.10 -23.54
CA ILE A 507 -12.66 -25.43 -23.01
C ILE A 507 -12.87 -25.30 -21.50
N THR A 508 -14.12 -25.39 -21.09
CA THR A 508 -14.50 -25.41 -19.67
C THR A 508 -14.39 -26.84 -19.16
N THR A 509 -13.70 -27.03 -18.04
CA THR A 509 -13.58 -28.32 -17.34
C THR A 509 -14.25 -28.23 -15.98
N ASP A 510 -15.03 -29.23 -15.58
CA ASP A 510 -15.56 -29.36 -14.23
C ASP A 510 -14.66 -30.20 -13.31
N SER A 511 -14.96 -30.18 -12.02
CA SER A 511 -14.25 -30.92 -10.98
C SER A 511 -14.33 -32.45 -11.10
N ALA A 512 -15.21 -32.98 -11.95
CA ALA A 512 -15.25 -34.41 -12.29
C ALA A 512 -14.45 -34.72 -13.57
N GLY A 513 -13.82 -33.72 -14.18
CA GLY A 513 -13.05 -33.84 -15.42
C GLY A 513 -13.91 -33.80 -16.69
N ASN A 514 -15.21 -33.55 -16.59
CA ASN A 514 -16.06 -33.36 -17.76
C ASN A 514 -15.68 -32.04 -18.44
N GLN A 515 -15.81 -31.98 -19.77
CA GLN A 515 -15.45 -30.79 -20.53
C GLN A 515 -16.56 -30.35 -21.46
N PHE A 516 -16.67 -29.05 -21.66
CA PHE A 516 -17.50 -28.43 -22.68
C PHE A 516 -16.75 -27.32 -23.40
N THR A 517 -16.79 -27.36 -24.73
CA THR A 517 -16.13 -26.36 -25.57
C THR A 517 -17.15 -25.38 -26.11
N SER A 518 -17.00 -24.10 -25.74
CA SER A 518 -17.67 -22.98 -26.40
C SER A 518 -16.71 -22.35 -27.40
N SER A 519 -17.14 -22.16 -28.65
CA SER A 519 -16.29 -21.65 -29.73
C SER A 519 -16.87 -20.40 -30.36
N ASN A 520 -15.99 -19.56 -30.89
CA ASN A 520 -16.32 -18.35 -31.61
C ASN A 520 -15.26 -18.05 -32.69
N THR A 521 -15.46 -16.97 -33.44
CA THR A 521 -14.45 -16.44 -34.36
C THR A 521 -14.24 -14.96 -34.13
N PHE A 522 -13.01 -14.49 -34.38
CA PHE A 522 -12.68 -13.07 -34.34
C PHE A 522 -11.66 -12.74 -35.43
N THR A 523 -11.62 -11.50 -35.89
CA THR A 523 -10.65 -11.07 -36.90
C THR A 523 -9.57 -10.24 -36.24
N THR A 524 -8.30 -10.48 -36.55
CA THR A 524 -7.19 -9.63 -36.15
C THR A 524 -6.80 -8.69 -37.28
N SER A 525 -6.41 -7.46 -36.92
CA SER A 525 -5.88 -6.46 -37.84
C SER A 525 -4.75 -5.71 -37.16
N ASN A 526 -3.63 -6.40 -36.96
CA ASN A 526 -2.36 -5.89 -36.47
C ASN A 526 -1.63 -5.11 -37.59
N PHE A 527 -2.33 -4.11 -38.13
CA PHE A 527 -1.90 -3.10 -39.10
C PHE A 527 -0.99 -3.56 -40.27
N SER A 528 -1.63 -3.77 -41.42
CA SER A 528 -1.15 -3.23 -42.72
C SER A 528 -2.25 -2.44 -43.45
N GLY A 529 -2.49 -1.20 -43.01
CA GLY A 529 -3.03 -0.07 -43.80
C GLY A 529 -4.36 -0.16 -44.58
N ARG A 530 -5.51 0.19 -43.95
CA ARG A 530 -6.59 1.08 -44.48
C ARG A 530 -7.60 1.48 -43.37
N PRO A 531 -8.52 2.46 -43.60
CA PRO A 531 -8.65 3.70 -42.84
C PRO A 531 -9.27 3.56 -41.43
N SER A 532 -8.70 4.28 -40.46
CA SER A 532 -8.99 4.20 -39.02
C SER A 532 -10.16 5.09 -38.56
N SER A 533 -10.82 4.68 -37.47
CA SER A 533 -11.68 5.53 -36.62
C SER A 533 -10.93 6.70 -35.96
N PHE A 534 -9.59 6.68 -36.04
CA PHE A 534 -8.70 7.75 -35.62
C PHE A 534 -8.31 8.66 -36.78
N THR A 535 -8.21 9.95 -36.49
CA THR A 535 -7.41 10.90 -37.27
C THR A 535 -6.28 11.38 -36.37
N ILE A 536 -5.04 11.10 -36.77
CA ILE A 536 -3.82 11.51 -36.04
C ILE A 536 -3.01 12.35 -37.01
N PHE A 537 -2.50 13.48 -36.53
CA PHE A 537 -1.64 14.35 -37.31
C PHE A 537 -0.52 14.92 -36.44
N ALA A 538 0.70 14.95 -36.97
CA ALA A 538 1.83 15.66 -36.40
C ALA A 538 2.06 16.94 -37.20
N ASP A 539 1.89 18.09 -36.53
CA ASP A 539 2.24 19.40 -37.08
C ASP A 539 3.78 19.57 -37.11
N GLN A 540 4.46 18.98 -36.12
CA GLN A 540 5.92 18.91 -36.01
C GLN A 540 6.32 17.51 -35.50
N PRO A 541 7.16 16.74 -36.22
CA PRO A 541 7.89 17.12 -37.43
C PRO A 541 6.98 17.09 -38.66
N GLY A 542 6.98 18.20 -39.41
CA GLY A 542 6.19 18.36 -40.64
C GLY A 542 7.05 18.27 -41.90
N PRO A 543 6.45 18.19 -43.11
CA PRO A 543 7.18 18.07 -44.38
C PRO A 543 8.13 19.22 -44.72
N GLN A 544 8.09 20.33 -43.97
CA GLN A 544 8.94 21.51 -44.14
C GLN A 544 9.88 21.73 -42.96
N SER A 545 9.95 20.81 -42.00
CA SER A 545 10.88 20.93 -40.87
C SER A 545 12.33 20.78 -41.36
N GLY A 546 13.18 21.74 -41.01
CA GLY A 546 14.63 21.62 -41.16
C GLY A 546 15.18 20.52 -40.23
N PRO A 547 16.48 20.18 -40.33
CA PRO A 547 17.08 19.21 -39.41
C PRO A 547 17.04 19.74 -37.97
N PHE A 548 16.59 18.89 -37.05
CA PHE A 548 16.48 19.16 -35.62
C PHE A 548 17.84 19.01 -34.93
N GLN A 549 18.06 19.81 -33.89
CA GLN A 549 19.29 19.82 -33.09
C GLN A 549 18.92 20.17 -31.63
N GLY A 550 19.48 19.47 -30.65
CA GLY A 550 19.11 19.65 -29.23
C GLY A 550 17.67 19.24 -28.90
N GLU A 551 17.07 19.82 -27.86
CA GLU A 551 15.66 19.53 -27.53
C GLU A 551 14.69 20.21 -28.51
N ALA A 552 13.78 19.42 -29.08
CA ALA A 552 12.77 19.85 -30.04
C ALA A 552 11.36 19.47 -29.56
N ARG A 553 10.42 20.42 -29.63
CA ARG A 553 9.01 20.12 -29.35
C ARG A 553 8.36 19.52 -30.58
N PHE A 554 7.90 18.28 -30.45
CA PHE A 554 7.04 17.64 -31.44
C PHE A 554 5.59 17.83 -31.00
N SER A 555 4.71 18.13 -31.94
CA SER A 555 3.33 18.48 -31.63
C SER A 555 2.40 18.13 -32.76
N GLY A 556 1.12 18.06 -32.43
CA GLY A 556 0.09 17.69 -33.37
C GLY A 556 -1.30 17.68 -32.74
N TRP A 557 -2.19 16.93 -33.36
CA TRP A 557 -3.53 16.69 -32.87
C TRP A 557 -3.96 15.26 -33.19
N ALA A 558 -4.89 14.74 -32.39
CA ALA A 558 -5.46 13.42 -32.60
C ALA A 558 -6.87 13.35 -32.03
N PHE A 559 -7.78 12.67 -32.72
CA PHE A 559 -9.10 12.35 -32.20
C PHE A 559 -9.56 10.98 -32.71
N ASN A 560 -10.53 10.39 -32.01
CA ASN A 560 -11.24 9.19 -32.43
C ASN A 560 -12.73 9.50 -32.52
N LYS A 561 -13.36 9.09 -33.62
CA LYS A 561 -14.77 9.39 -33.91
C LYS A 561 -15.77 8.73 -32.96
N ASN A 562 -15.35 7.64 -32.32
CA ASN A 562 -16.21 6.78 -31.52
C ASN A 562 -16.02 6.98 -30.01
N SER A 563 -14.93 7.61 -29.57
CA SER A 563 -14.60 7.79 -28.15
C SER A 563 -13.49 8.84 -27.97
N PRO A 564 -13.49 9.66 -26.90
CA PRO A 564 -12.39 10.59 -26.65
C PRO A 564 -11.06 9.85 -26.42
N VAL A 565 -9.97 10.48 -26.85
CA VAL A 565 -8.61 10.03 -26.55
C VAL A 565 -8.32 10.21 -25.06
N LEU A 566 -7.65 9.23 -24.44
CA LEU A 566 -7.27 9.31 -23.03
C LEU A 566 -6.22 10.42 -22.85
N PRO A 567 -6.28 11.23 -21.77
CA PRO A 567 -5.24 12.23 -21.48
C PRO A 567 -3.81 11.65 -21.39
N SER A 568 -3.67 10.40 -20.94
CA SER A 568 -2.41 9.64 -20.92
C SER A 568 -2.23 8.70 -22.12
N GLY A 569 -3.16 8.73 -23.08
CA GLY A 569 -3.25 7.81 -24.20
C GLY A 569 -2.31 8.11 -25.36
N VAL A 570 -1.45 9.12 -25.26
CA VAL A 570 -0.51 9.47 -26.33
C VAL A 570 0.92 9.13 -25.93
N SER A 571 1.54 8.22 -26.68
CA SER A 571 2.91 7.77 -26.47
C SER A 571 3.74 7.96 -27.74
N VAL A 572 5.03 8.25 -27.56
CA VAL A 572 5.97 8.53 -28.64
C VAL A 572 7.01 7.42 -28.74
N TYR A 573 7.35 7.05 -29.98
CA TYR A 573 8.46 6.16 -30.29
C TYR A 573 9.40 6.86 -31.27
N ILE A 574 10.70 6.66 -31.08
CA ILE A 574 11.75 7.08 -32.02
C ILE A 574 12.54 5.83 -32.39
N ASP A 575 12.67 5.55 -33.68
CA ASP A 575 13.35 4.35 -34.20
C ASP A 575 12.88 3.04 -33.58
N GLY A 576 11.56 2.95 -33.36
CA GLY A 576 10.91 1.79 -32.76
C GLY A 576 11.06 1.67 -31.24
N GLN A 577 11.79 2.59 -30.58
CA GLN A 577 11.95 2.62 -29.13
C GLN A 577 11.00 3.63 -28.49
N GLN A 578 10.20 3.19 -27.51
CA GLN A 578 9.30 4.07 -26.78
C GLN A 578 10.11 5.08 -25.96
N GLN A 579 9.78 6.35 -26.09
CA GLN A 579 10.42 7.42 -25.33
C GLN A 579 9.83 7.51 -23.92
N PRO A 580 10.62 7.82 -22.88
CA PRO A 580 10.16 7.85 -21.50
C PRO A 580 9.13 8.96 -21.25
N GLY A 581 8.02 8.62 -20.58
CA GLY A 581 6.92 9.53 -20.28
C GLY A 581 5.73 9.42 -21.27
N THR A 582 4.68 10.21 -21.02
CA THR A 582 3.51 10.34 -21.92
C THR A 582 3.46 11.73 -22.52
N ALA A 583 3.06 11.85 -23.79
CA ALA A 583 2.84 13.16 -24.39
C ALA A 583 1.71 13.90 -23.69
N THR A 584 1.85 15.23 -23.56
CA THR A 584 0.77 16.08 -23.06
C THR A 584 -0.35 16.07 -24.07
N TYR A 585 -1.51 15.50 -23.74
CA TYR A 585 -2.72 15.50 -24.56
C TYR A 585 -3.81 16.34 -23.89
N GLY A 586 -4.66 17.01 -24.68
CA GLY A 586 -5.70 17.91 -24.18
C GLY A 586 -5.49 19.39 -24.51
N LEU A 587 -4.52 19.71 -25.37
CA LEU A 587 -4.27 21.08 -25.81
C LEU A 587 -5.38 21.57 -26.75
N SER A 588 -5.82 22.81 -26.61
CA SER A 588 -6.89 23.36 -27.44
C SER A 588 -6.45 23.54 -28.91
N ARG A 589 -7.24 23.01 -29.84
CA ARG A 589 -7.11 23.05 -31.30
C ARG A 589 -8.45 23.36 -31.96
N ALA A 590 -8.99 24.53 -31.63
CA ALA A 590 -10.25 25.03 -32.15
C ALA A 590 -10.26 25.18 -33.69
N ASP A 591 -9.10 25.46 -34.28
CA ASP A 591 -8.87 25.51 -35.73
C ASP A 591 -9.17 24.16 -36.40
N VAL A 592 -8.68 23.06 -35.82
CA VAL A 592 -8.91 21.70 -36.33
C VAL A 592 -10.36 21.27 -36.12
N CYS A 593 -10.92 21.52 -34.94
CA CYS A 593 -12.31 21.17 -34.64
C CYS A 593 -13.31 21.93 -35.52
N SER A 594 -12.96 23.13 -36.00
CA SER A 594 -13.77 23.87 -36.97
C SER A 594 -13.78 23.21 -38.36
N ALA A 595 -12.70 22.51 -38.73
CA ALA A 595 -12.55 21.86 -40.04
C ALA A 595 -13.08 20.42 -40.07
N TYR A 596 -13.00 19.70 -38.95
CA TYR A 596 -13.38 18.27 -38.86
C TYR A 596 -14.68 18.00 -38.09
N GLY A 597 -15.34 19.03 -37.56
CA GLY A 597 -16.57 18.92 -36.76
C GLY A 597 -16.30 18.74 -35.26
N ASN A 598 -17.38 18.74 -34.45
CA ASN A 598 -17.30 18.55 -32.99
C ASN A 598 -17.05 17.07 -32.62
N GLU A 599 -15.91 16.55 -33.02
CA GLU A 599 -15.46 15.20 -32.70
C GLU A 599 -15.20 15.05 -31.19
N PRO A 600 -15.29 13.82 -30.62
CA PRO A 600 -15.04 13.59 -29.21
C PRO A 600 -13.68 14.14 -28.73
N GLY A 601 -13.73 15.02 -27.74
CA GLY A 601 -12.55 15.71 -27.18
C GLY A 601 -12.36 17.14 -27.68
N CYS A 602 -13.09 17.61 -28.69
CA CYS A 602 -13.00 19.00 -29.16
C CYS A 602 -13.38 20.04 -28.08
N PRO A 603 -12.65 21.17 -27.95
CA PRO A 603 -11.50 21.59 -28.76
C PRO A 603 -10.15 21.00 -28.31
N ASN A 604 -10.12 20.24 -27.22
CA ASN A 604 -8.91 19.77 -26.53
C ASN A 604 -8.31 18.50 -27.15
N ILE A 605 -8.04 18.52 -28.46
CA ILE A 605 -7.54 17.36 -29.23
C ILE A 605 -6.05 17.46 -29.59
N GLY A 606 -5.37 18.51 -29.14
CA GLY A 606 -3.94 18.73 -29.40
C GLY A 606 -3.04 17.94 -28.46
N TRP A 607 -1.85 17.59 -28.97
CA TRP A 607 -0.78 16.97 -28.19
C TRP A 607 0.59 17.61 -28.42
N SER A 608 1.48 17.46 -27.44
CA SER A 608 2.90 17.77 -27.60
C SER A 608 3.83 16.89 -26.75
N TYR A 609 5.06 16.72 -27.22
CA TYR A 609 6.12 15.93 -26.60
C TYR A 609 7.48 16.60 -26.84
N LEU A 610 8.40 16.54 -25.88
CA LEU A 610 9.77 17.06 -26.04
C LEU A 610 10.71 15.92 -26.43
N VAL A 611 11.48 16.13 -27.50
CA VAL A 611 12.45 15.16 -28.02
C VAL A 611 13.86 15.74 -27.87
N ASP A 612 14.72 15.11 -27.07
CA ASP A 612 16.15 15.43 -27.04
C ASP A 612 16.86 14.79 -28.23
N THR A 613 17.04 15.54 -29.31
CA THR A 613 17.78 15.09 -30.49
C THR A 613 19.29 15.06 -30.30
N GLY A 614 19.81 15.58 -29.18
CA GLY A 614 21.21 15.44 -28.79
C GLY A 614 21.60 14.00 -28.45
N GLN A 615 20.63 13.17 -28.05
CA GLN A 615 20.82 11.73 -27.80
C GLN A 615 20.75 10.88 -29.07
N LEU A 616 20.39 11.49 -30.20
CA LEU A 616 20.24 10.81 -31.48
C LEU A 616 21.46 11.07 -32.37
N SER A 617 21.86 10.07 -33.14
CA SER A 617 22.92 10.22 -34.14
C SER A 617 22.52 11.24 -35.22
N ASN A 618 23.47 11.95 -35.83
CA ASN A 618 23.14 12.75 -37.01
C ASN A 618 22.64 11.85 -38.14
N GLY A 619 21.50 12.17 -38.75
CA GLY A 619 20.86 11.32 -39.75
C GLY A 619 19.34 11.40 -39.73
N THR A 620 18.68 10.57 -40.54
CA THR A 620 17.22 10.49 -40.59
C THR A 620 16.72 9.48 -39.56
N HIS A 621 15.72 9.88 -38.79
CA HIS A 621 15.06 9.11 -37.74
C HIS A 621 13.58 8.95 -38.05
N THR A 622 12.99 7.90 -37.49
CA THR A 622 11.54 7.65 -37.54
C THR A 622 10.90 8.12 -36.24
N PHE A 623 9.79 8.85 -36.36
CA PHE A 623 8.98 9.31 -35.23
C PHE A 623 7.59 8.71 -35.36
N VAL A 624 7.15 7.97 -34.33
CA VAL A 624 5.84 7.33 -34.31
C VAL A 624 5.05 7.82 -33.10
N VAL A 625 3.82 8.24 -33.33
CA VAL A 625 2.84 8.58 -32.29
C VAL A 625 1.82 7.46 -32.18
N LYS A 626 1.68 6.88 -30.99
CA LYS A 626 0.59 5.97 -30.63
C LYS A 626 -0.47 6.75 -29.89
N VAL A 627 -1.73 6.63 -30.29
CA VAL A 627 -2.88 7.28 -29.65
C VAL A 627 -3.89 6.23 -29.23
N VAL A 628 -4.34 6.28 -27.98
CA VAL A 628 -5.30 5.35 -27.36
C VAL A 628 -6.57 6.10 -26.95
N ALA A 629 -7.73 5.61 -27.37
CA ALA A 629 -9.04 6.12 -26.98
C ALA A 629 -9.57 5.43 -25.72
N ALA A 630 -10.53 6.07 -25.04
CA ALA A 630 -11.09 5.57 -23.78
C ALA A 630 -11.82 4.22 -23.91
N ASN A 631 -12.25 3.87 -25.12
CA ASN A 631 -12.79 2.56 -25.46
C ASN A 631 -11.72 1.48 -25.74
N GLY A 632 -10.44 1.78 -25.51
CA GLY A 632 -9.32 0.85 -25.72
C GLY A 632 -8.82 0.74 -27.15
N GLN A 633 -9.49 1.38 -28.14
CA GLN A 633 -8.96 1.43 -29.49
C GLN A 633 -7.65 2.23 -29.51
N TYR A 634 -6.71 1.87 -30.37
CA TYR A 634 -5.52 2.68 -30.59
C TYR A 634 -5.11 2.70 -32.05
N ALA A 635 -4.35 3.72 -32.44
CA ALA A 635 -3.75 3.81 -33.77
C ALA A 635 -2.36 4.45 -33.68
N PHE A 636 -1.54 4.20 -34.71
CA PHE A 636 -0.23 4.79 -34.86
C PHE A 636 -0.20 5.75 -36.05
N GLN A 637 0.61 6.79 -35.95
CA GLN A 637 1.05 7.60 -37.08
C GLN A 637 2.57 7.64 -37.09
N SER A 638 3.18 7.48 -38.26
CA SER A 638 4.62 7.59 -38.44
C SER A 638 4.99 8.77 -39.34
N ASN A 639 5.96 9.56 -38.91
CA ASN A 639 6.66 10.57 -39.68
C ASN A 639 8.17 10.27 -39.66
N SER A 640 8.94 10.91 -40.54
CA SER A 640 10.41 10.93 -40.46
C SER A 640 10.89 12.34 -40.13
N PHE A 641 12.01 12.45 -39.43
CA PHE A 641 12.71 13.72 -39.20
C PHE A 641 14.21 13.53 -39.33
N THR A 642 14.96 14.61 -39.53
CA THR A 642 16.43 14.55 -39.64
C THR A 642 17.05 15.24 -38.43
N VAL A 643 18.10 14.66 -37.86
CA VAL A 643 18.92 15.24 -36.79
C VAL A 643 20.25 15.70 -37.37
N ALA A 644 20.70 16.90 -37.01
CA ALA A 644 22.00 17.45 -37.44
C ALA A 644 22.70 18.24 -36.33
N ASN A 645 23.06 17.59 -35.22
CA ASN A 645 23.72 18.23 -34.08
C ASN A 645 24.95 19.07 -34.50
N TRP A 646 25.01 20.31 -33.97
CA TRP A 646 25.81 21.46 -34.41
C TRP A 646 27.27 21.22 -34.84
N THR A 647 27.75 21.98 -35.83
CA THR A 647 29.18 22.15 -36.20
C THR A 647 29.73 23.57 -35.97
N THR A 648 28.91 24.51 -35.46
CA THR A 648 29.27 25.90 -35.09
C THR A 648 28.76 26.26 -33.68
N ALA A 649 29.19 27.40 -33.11
CA ALA A 649 28.77 27.84 -31.78
C ALA A 649 27.25 28.13 -31.70
N ASN A 650 26.61 27.74 -30.59
CA ASN A 650 25.17 27.86 -30.36
C ASN A 650 24.76 29.35 -30.15
N PRO A 651 23.77 29.88 -30.90
CA PRO A 651 23.32 31.27 -30.77
C PRO A 651 22.45 31.55 -29.54
N ILE A 652 22.00 30.50 -28.82
CA ILE A 652 21.13 30.58 -27.65
C ILE A 652 21.98 30.55 -26.38
N THR A 653 21.65 31.41 -25.41
CA THR A 653 22.23 31.40 -24.07
C THR A 653 21.10 31.37 -23.05
N VAL A 654 21.16 30.42 -22.12
CA VAL A 654 20.21 30.27 -21.00
C VAL A 654 21.00 30.34 -19.71
N ASP A 655 20.48 31.10 -18.76
CA ASP A 655 21.04 31.23 -17.42
C ASP A 655 19.98 30.94 -16.35
N ILE A 656 20.46 30.38 -15.24
CA ILE A 656 19.67 30.01 -14.06
C ILE A 656 20.28 30.74 -12.86
N ASP A 657 19.66 31.86 -12.49
CA ASP A 657 20.03 32.68 -11.33
C ASP A 657 19.59 32.01 -10.01
N SER A 658 18.37 31.46 -9.99
CA SER A 658 17.76 30.76 -8.86
C SER A 658 17.16 29.43 -9.34
N PRO A 659 17.54 28.27 -8.74
CA PRO A 659 18.44 28.15 -7.61
C PRO A 659 19.90 28.38 -8.03
N SER A 660 20.65 29.10 -7.19
CA SER A 660 22.07 29.35 -7.45
C SER A 660 22.90 28.09 -7.21
N ALA A 661 24.04 27.96 -7.89
CA ALA A 661 24.98 26.84 -7.73
C ALA A 661 25.54 26.70 -6.29
N GLN A 662 25.39 27.74 -5.46
CA GLN A 662 25.85 27.78 -4.06
C GLN A 662 24.69 27.98 -3.07
N GLY A 663 23.44 27.76 -3.48
CA GLY A 663 22.28 27.84 -2.61
C GLY A 663 22.29 26.76 -1.53
N GLY A 664 21.87 27.10 -0.32
CA GLY A 664 21.55 26.11 0.71
C GLY A 664 20.34 25.25 0.33
N ALA A 665 20.09 24.19 1.10
CA ALA A 665 18.94 23.33 0.83
C ALA A 665 17.61 24.09 0.93
N LEU A 666 16.72 23.82 -0.02
CA LEU A 666 15.45 24.49 -0.21
C LEU A 666 14.32 23.75 0.51
N SER A 667 13.30 24.48 0.97
CA SER A 667 12.09 23.91 1.57
C SER A 667 10.88 24.80 1.31
N GLY A 668 9.68 24.22 1.23
CA GLY A 668 8.44 24.96 0.92
C GLY A 668 8.36 25.47 -0.51
N THR A 669 7.53 26.50 -0.76
CA THR A 669 7.40 27.11 -2.10
C THR A 669 8.54 28.07 -2.38
N GLN A 670 9.28 27.83 -3.47
CA GLN A 670 10.46 28.60 -3.90
C GLN A 670 10.23 29.23 -5.27
N VAL A 671 10.88 30.37 -5.55
CA VAL A 671 10.84 30.99 -6.88
C VAL A 671 12.15 30.72 -7.61
N PHE A 672 12.06 29.97 -8.71
CA PHE A 672 13.17 29.74 -9.62
C PHE A 672 13.10 30.78 -10.74
N GLY A 673 14.25 31.16 -11.29
CA GLY A 673 14.30 32.21 -12.30
C GLY A 673 15.69 32.42 -12.88
N GLY A 674 15.71 33.16 -13.99
CA GLY A 674 16.90 33.43 -14.77
C GLY A 674 16.59 34.30 -15.98
N TRP A 675 17.39 34.14 -17.04
CA TRP A 675 17.17 34.79 -18.34
C TRP A 675 17.55 33.84 -19.48
N ALA A 676 16.99 34.09 -20.66
CA ALA A 676 17.29 33.34 -21.87
C ALA A 676 17.27 34.28 -23.07
N VAL A 677 18.25 34.15 -23.97
CA VAL A 677 18.35 34.93 -25.20
C VAL A 677 18.77 34.06 -26.36
N ASP A 678 18.38 34.46 -27.56
CA ASP A 678 18.92 33.95 -28.81
C ASP A 678 19.38 35.16 -29.65
N THR A 679 20.63 35.12 -30.10
CA THR A 679 21.23 36.19 -30.92
C THR A 679 20.65 36.27 -32.33
N SER A 680 19.93 35.24 -32.78
CA SER A 680 19.39 35.10 -34.14
C SER A 680 17.88 35.30 -34.23
N ALA A 681 17.11 35.04 -33.17
CA ALA A 681 15.65 35.18 -33.12
C ALA A 681 15.14 35.44 -31.69
N PRO A 682 13.90 35.93 -31.49
CA PRO A 682 13.33 36.05 -30.15
C PRO A 682 13.01 34.68 -29.56
N ILE A 683 13.25 34.50 -28.26
CA ILE A 683 12.72 33.37 -27.48
C ILE A 683 11.19 33.51 -27.39
N TYR A 684 10.50 32.43 -27.76
CA TYR A 684 9.05 32.32 -27.72
C TYR A 684 8.57 31.78 -26.37
N ASP A 685 9.25 30.78 -25.82
CA ASP A 685 8.85 30.11 -24.58
C ASP A 685 10.09 29.59 -23.81
N VAL A 686 9.92 29.44 -22.49
CA VAL A 686 10.90 28.80 -21.60
C VAL A 686 10.19 27.67 -20.85
N LEU A 687 10.58 26.43 -21.10
CA LEU A 687 9.99 25.26 -20.47
C LEU A 687 10.82 24.78 -19.29
N ILE A 688 10.14 24.31 -18.25
CA ILE A 688 10.75 23.87 -17.00
C ILE A 688 10.45 22.39 -16.77
N SER A 689 11.47 21.62 -16.39
CA SER A 689 11.31 20.27 -15.85
C SER A 689 12.18 20.06 -14.61
N ILE A 690 11.74 19.16 -13.72
CA ILE A 690 12.48 18.77 -12.50
C ILE A 690 12.63 17.25 -12.51
N ASP A 691 13.86 16.77 -12.40
CA ASP A 691 14.24 15.34 -12.47
C ASP A 691 13.72 14.64 -13.74
N GLY A 692 13.65 15.38 -14.85
CA GLY A 692 13.13 14.89 -16.13
C GLY A 692 11.59 14.88 -16.24
N VAL A 693 10.87 15.33 -15.21
CA VAL A 693 9.40 15.47 -15.23
C VAL A 693 9.00 16.89 -15.63
N PRO A 694 8.18 17.10 -16.68
CA PRO A 694 7.72 18.43 -17.08
C PRO A 694 6.94 19.13 -15.96
N TYR A 695 7.37 20.35 -15.61
CA TYR A 695 6.74 21.18 -14.58
C TYR A 695 5.81 22.24 -15.20
N GLY A 696 6.13 22.72 -16.41
CA GLY A 696 5.30 23.67 -17.18
C GLY A 696 6.12 24.77 -17.86
N SER A 697 5.46 25.71 -18.53
CA SER A 697 6.12 26.92 -19.07
C SER A 697 6.41 27.91 -17.94
N GLY A 698 7.64 28.42 -17.90
CA GLY A 698 8.03 29.54 -17.05
C GLY A 698 7.43 30.84 -17.56
N ASN A 699 7.22 31.80 -16.67
CA ASN A 699 6.77 33.14 -17.01
C ASN A 699 7.91 33.91 -17.68
N TYR A 700 8.05 33.78 -19.00
CA TYR A 700 9.06 34.44 -19.83
C TYR A 700 8.57 35.83 -20.30
N GLY A 701 9.48 36.81 -20.35
CA GLY A 701 9.17 38.20 -20.70
C GLY A 701 9.43 39.21 -19.57
N VAL A 702 10.08 38.80 -18.49
CA VAL A 702 10.45 39.68 -17.38
C VAL A 702 11.61 40.58 -17.80
N SER A 703 11.56 41.87 -17.47
CA SER A 703 12.62 42.82 -17.84
C SER A 703 13.94 42.50 -17.13
N ARG A 704 15.01 42.33 -17.91
CA ARG A 704 16.40 42.01 -17.50
C ARG A 704 17.40 42.80 -18.34
N SER A 705 17.57 44.09 -18.00
CA SER A 705 18.48 45.00 -18.70
C SER A 705 19.96 44.63 -18.52
N ASP A 706 20.30 44.00 -17.40
CA ASP A 706 21.62 43.46 -17.07
C ASP A 706 22.03 42.34 -18.05
N ALA A 707 21.15 41.37 -18.28
CA ALA A 707 21.37 40.29 -19.23
C ALA A 707 21.50 40.80 -20.68
N CYS A 708 20.67 41.78 -21.05
CA CYS A 708 20.72 42.41 -22.37
C CYS A 708 22.02 43.17 -22.64
N ALA A 709 22.54 43.88 -21.64
CA ALA A 709 23.84 44.55 -21.75
C ALA A 709 24.99 43.53 -21.92
N ALA A 710 24.94 42.42 -21.18
CA ALA A 710 25.96 41.36 -21.24
C ALA A 710 25.97 40.60 -22.57
N THR A 711 24.84 40.54 -23.28
CA THR A 711 24.64 39.76 -24.50
C THR A 711 24.58 40.59 -25.77
N GLN A 712 24.94 41.88 -25.70
CA GLN A 712 24.95 42.82 -26.83
C GLN A 712 23.55 43.12 -27.43
N ASN A 713 22.52 43.21 -26.58
CA ASN A 713 21.13 43.55 -26.95
C ASN A 713 20.52 42.66 -28.07
N PRO A 714 20.40 41.34 -27.85
CA PRO A 714 19.75 40.43 -28.78
C PRO A 714 18.23 40.70 -28.91
N PRO A 715 17.56 40.13 -29.92
CA PRO A 715 16.10 40.19 -30.06
C PRO A 715 15.35 39.77 -28.78
N GLY A 716 14.35 40.55 -28.38
CA GLY A 716 13.56 40.31 -27.16
C GLY A 716 13.93 41.21 -25.97
N CYS A 717 15.05 41.93 -26.03
CA CYS A 717 15.46 42.87 -24.99
C CYS A 717 14.48 44.06 -24.81
N PRO A 718 14.21 44.51 -23.57
CA PRO A 718 14.77 44.04 -22.30
C PRO A 718 14.06 42.83 -21.67
N ASN A 719 13.00 42.31 -22.29
CA ASN A 719 12.09 41.33 -21.70
C ASN A 719 12.56 39.88 -21.90
N VAL A 720 13.76 39.57 -21.38
CA VAL A 720 14.45 38.28 -21.60
C VAL A 720 14.54 37.40 -20.34
N GLY A 721 13.93 37.83 -19.24
CA GLY A 721 13.89 37.10 -17.97
C GLY A 721 12.75 36.08 -17.91
N TRP A 722 12.95 35.03 -17.11
CA TRP A 722 11.93 34.04 -16.77
C TRP A 722 11.86 33.78 -15.26
N ASN A 723 10.69 33.37 -14.75
CA ASN A 723 10.53 32.83 -13.40
C ASN A 723 9.40 31.79 -13.30
N VAL A 724 9.44 30.96 -12.25
CA VAL A 724 8.41 29.97 -11.93
C VAL A 724 8.38 29.68 -10.42
N GLY A 725 7.18 29.45 -9.86
CA GLY A 725 7.01 29.00 -8.47
C GLY A 725 7.06 27.48 -8.38
N VAL A 726 7.98 26.94 -7.58
CA VAL A 726 8.19 25.51 -7.34
C VAL A 726 7.82 25.15 -5.91
N ASP A 727 6.82 24.28 -5.72
CA ASP A 727 6.50 23.73 -4.40
C ASP A 727 7.40 22.53 -4.10
N THR A 728 8.45 22.77 -3.31
CA THR A 728 9.41 21.71 -2.98
C THR A 728 8.86 20.68 -2.00
N THR A 729 7.69 20.90 -1.37
CA THR A 729 7.05 19.90 -0.49
C THR A 729 6.51 18.69 -1.24
N LEU A 730 6.36 18.81 -2.57
CA LEU A 730 5.96 17.73 -3.47
C LEU A 730 7.16 16.93 -3.99
N LEU A 731 8.38 17.34 -3.63
CA LEU A 731 9.63 16.68 -3.97
C LEU A 731 10.17 15.94 -2.73
N GLY A 732 10.78 14.78 -2.93
CA GLY A 732 11.49 14.08 -1.85
C GLY A 732 12.65 14.91 -1.31
N ASP A 733 13.13 14.61 -0.10
CA ASP A 733 14.37 15.23 0.37
C ASP A 733 15.59 14.64 -0.37
N GLY A 734 16.55 15.47 -0.74
CA GLY A 734 17.73 15.04 -1.48
C GLY A 734 18.12 15.97 -2.63
N SER A 735 18.99 15.49 -3.51
CA SER A 735 19.44 16.24 -4.68
C SER A 735 18.44 16.08 -5.84
N HIS A 736 18.12 17.20 -6.48
CA HIS A 736 17.26 17.30 -7.64
C HIS A 736 17.96 18.05 -8.77
N VAL A 737 17.45 17.89 -9.99
CA VAL A 737 17.94 18.57 -11.20
C VAL A 737 16.82 19.40 -11.81
N LEU A 738 16.99 20.71 -11.83
CA LEU A 738 16.20 21.63 -12.63
C LEU A 738 16.74 21.63 -14.06
N ALA A 739 15.88 21.49 -15.08
CA ALA A 739 16.21 21.74 -16.47
C ALA A 739 15.34 22.86 -17.03
N VAL A 740 15.96 23.77 -17.78
CA VAL A 740 15.35 24.97 -18.35
C VAL A 740 15.64 25.01 -19.85
N SER A 741 14.60 24.85 -20.65
CA SER A 741 14.68 24.79 -22.12
C SER A 741 14.16 26.08 -22.73
N ALA A 742 15.02 26.88 -23.36
CA ALA A 742 14.62 28.09 -24.09
C ALA A 742 14.35 27.77 -25.56
N ILE A 743 13.18 28.16 -26.05
CA ILE A 743 12.69 27.84 -27.39
C ILE A 743 12.53 29.14 -28.19
N PRO A 744 13.34 29.39 -29.22
CA PRO A 744 13.15 30.50 -30.15
C PRO A 744 12.03 30.23 -31.15
N LEU A 745 11.53 31.31 -31.76
CA LEU A 745 10.54 31.26 -32.87
C LEU A 745 11.01 30.41 -34.08
N SER A 746 12.32 30.17 -34.22
CA SER A 746 12.91 29.29 -35.23
C SER A 746 12.77 27.79 -34.92
N GLY A 747 12.31 27.44 -33.70
CA GLY A 747 11.93 26.09 -33.30
C GLY A 747 13.06 25.17 -32.82
N THR A 748 14.30 25.67 -32.70
CA THR A 748 15.47 24.91 -32.22
C THR A 748 15.89 25.43 -30.85
N GLY A 749 15.73 24.67 -29.76
CA GLY A 749 15.95 25.16 -28.40
C GLY A 749 17.30 24.78 -27.77
N LEU A 750 17.62 25.40 -26.63
CA LEU A 750 18.74 25.02 -25.76
C LEU A 750 18.24 24.75 -24.35
N THR A 751 18.71 23.65 -23.76
CA THR A 751 18.40 23.27 -22.38
C THR A 751 19.64 23.40 -21.49
N VAL A 752 19.50 24.09 -20.37
CA VAL A 752 20.53 24.20 -19.33
C VAL A 752 19.99 23.60 -18.05
N THR A 753 20.83 22.87 -17.33
CA THR A 753 20.46 22.22 -16.07
C THR A 753 21.15 22.83 -14.86
N ARG A 754 20.51 22.71 -13.69
CA ARG A 754 21.03 23.14 -12.40
C ARG A 754 20.63 22.13 -11.33
N GLN A 755 21.62 21.60 -10.60
CA GLN A 755 21.34 20.83 -9.39
C GLN A 755 20.90 21.75 -8.24
N PHE A 756 19.95 21.28 -7.45
CA PHE A 756 19.55 21.89 -6.18
C PHE A 756 19.24 20.80 -5.16
N THR A 757 19.19 21.15 -3.88
CA THR A 757 18.89 20.20 -2.81
C THR A 757 17.60 20.60 -2.12
N VAL A 758 16.70 19.65 -1.90
CA VAL A 758 15.47 19.81 -1.12
C VAL A 758 15.69 19.19 0.27
N ALA A 759 15.24 19.88 1.30
CA ALA A 759 15.37 19.47 2.70
C ALA A 759 14.15 19.89 3.51
N ASN A 760 12.97 19.39 3.14
CA ASN A 760 11.72 19.66 3.84
C ASN A 760 11.74 19.14 5.29
N ASN A 761 12.56 18.11 5.59
CA ASN A 761 12.69 17.56 6.94
C ASN A 761 13.96 18.00 7.71
N SER A 762 14.84 18.85 7.16
CA SER A 762 16.12 19.22 7.81
C SER A 762 16.35 20.71 8.08
N ALA A 763 15.39 21.60 7.79
CA ALA A 763 15.51 23.03 8.13
C ALA A 763 14.79 23.35 9.47
N ALA A 764 15.55 23.81 10.48
CA ALA A 764 15.13 24.18 11.84
C ALA A 764 14.23 23.15 12.55
N GLN A 765 14.85 22.20 13.27
CA GLN A 765 14.13 21.21 14.07
C GLN A 765 13.18 21.89 15.07
N SER A 766 11.89 21.63 14.93
CA SER A 766 10.93 21.98 15.98
C SER A 766 11.19 21.07 17.17
N THR A 767 11.21 21.63 18.38
CA THR A 767 11.27 20.83 19.60
C THR A 767 9.87 20.36 19.95
N ILE A 768 9.68 19.05 20.05
CA ILE A 768 8.38 18.42 20.26
C ILE A 768 8.46 17.57 21.54
N SER A 769 7.54 17.79 22.46
CA SER A 769 7.32 16.92 23.62
C SER A 769 5.98 16.23 23.51
N ILE A 770 5.95 14.98 23.95
CA ILE A 770 4.74 14.19 24.16
C ILE A 770 4.66 13.95 25.67
N ASP A 771 3.78 14.69 26.34
CA ASP A 771 3.61 14.61 27.79
C ASP A 771 2.65 13.47 28.16
N LEU A 772 1.70 13.14 27.28
CA LEU A 772 0.78 12.02 27.37
C LEU A 772 0.72 11.27 26.04
N PRO A 773 0.96 9.94 26.01
CA PRO A 773 1.13 9.04 27.15
C PRO A 773 2.55 9.11 27.75
N GLY A 774 2.65 9.26 29.08
CA GLY A 774 3.94 9.46 29.78
C GLY A 774 4.76 8.18 30.02
N SER A 775 4.25 7.01 29.63
CA SER A 775 4.93 5.71 29.75
C SER A 775 4.45 4.72 28.68
N PRO A 776 5.33 3.82 28.17
CA PRO A 776 4.96 2.73 27.24
C PRO A 776 3.86 1.80 27.76
N SER A 777 3.72 1.67 29.08
CA SER A 777 2.72 0.81 29.73
C SER A 777 1.38 1.51 29.98
N THR A 778 1.21 2.77 29.56
CA THR A 778 -0.03 3.53 29.75
C THR A 778 -1.15 2.88 28.92
N VAL A 779 -2.19 2.38 29.57
CA VAL A 779 -3.35 1.79 28.89
C VAL A 779 -4.38 2.88 28.62
N LEU A 780 -4.70 3.08 27.34
CA LEU A 780 -5.75 3.98 26.86
C LEU A 780 -6.98 3.15 26.46
N THR A 781 -8.17 3.70 26.72
CA THR A 781 -9.46 3.07 26.42
C THR A 781 -10.52 4.15 26.12
N GLY A 782 -11.51 3.82 25.29
CA GLY A 782 -12.54 4.77 24.86
C GLY A 782 -11.96 6.00 24.13
N THR A 783 -12.49 7.18 24.41
CA THR A 783 -11.92 8.45 23.91
C THR A 783 -10.86 8.95 24.89
N ALA A 784 -9.59 8.63 24.62
CA ALA A 784 -8.43 8.99 25.44
C ALA A 784 -7.66 10.18 24.86
N HIS A 785 -6.91 10.93 25.67
CA HIS A 785 -6.15 12.08 25.17
C HIS A 785 -4.66 11.77 25.02
N VAL A 786 -4.08 12.32 23.95
CA VAL A 786 -2.64 12.46 23.76
C VAL A 786 -2.32 13.94 23.68
N ALA A 787 -1.25 14.38 24.35
CA ALA A 787 -0.97 15.80 24.53
C ALA A 787 0.52 16.07 24.74
N GLY A 788 0.90 17.32 24.53
CA GLY A 788 2.28 17.77 24.73
C GLY A 788 2.46 19.25 24.36
N TRP A 789 3.67 19.60 23.94
CA TRP A 789 4.00 20.94 23.45
C TRP A 789 4.92 20.87 22.25
N ALA A 790 4.92 21.91 21.43
CA ALA A 790 5.78 22.03 20.26
C ALA A 790 6.23 23.48 20.08
N VAL A 791 7.51 23.71 19.81
CA VAL A 791 8.06 25.05 19.57
C VAL A 791 9.07 25.04 18.45
N ASN A 792 9.23 26.18 17.78
CA ASN A 792 10.29 26.41 16.82
C ASN A 792 10.89 27.80 17.05
N SER A 793 12.20 27.93 16.91
CA SER A 793 12.94 29.16 17.25
C SER A 793 12.78 30.30 16.23
N THR A 794 12.33 30.00 15.01
CA THR A 794 12.33 30.97 13.89
C THR A 794 10.96 31.19 13.26
N ALA A 795 10.02 30.24 13.36
CA ALA A 795 8.66 30.35 12.83
C ALA A 795 7.62 29.82 13.81
N ALA A 796 6.39 30.36 13.77
CA ALA A 796 5.29 29.80 14.53
C ALA A 796 4.92 28.40 14.00
N VAL A 797 4.49 27.51 14.89
CA VAL A 797 3.89 26.23 14.50
C VAL A 797 2.54 26.49 13.84
N ALA A 798 2.34 25.93 12.65
CA ALA A 798 1.10 26.05 11.88
C ALA A 798 0.16 24.87 12.14
N SER A 799 0.69 23.65 12.31
CA SER A 799 -0.12 22.48 12.63
C SER A 799 0.68 21.43 13.40
N VAL A 800 -0.05 20.61 14.16
CA VAL A 800 0.46 19.42 14.82
C VAL A 800 -0.43 18.26 14.41
N GLU A 801 0.12 17.26 13.75
CA GLU A 801 -0.59 16.07 13.28
C GLU A 801 -0.32 14.90 14.22
N VAL A 802 -1.36 14.16 14.56
CA VAL A 802 -1.29 12.96 15.41
C VAL A 802 -1.46 11.73 14.54
N ILE A 803 -0.51 10.81 14.65
CA ILE A 803 -0.42 9.59 13.87
C ILE A 803 -0.30 8.42 14.85
N VAL A 804 -1.08 7.36 14.67
CA VAL A 804 -0.97 6.13 15.47
C VAL A 804 -0.69 4.96 14.53
N ASP A 805 0.39 4.23 14.78
CA ASP A 805 0.91 3.13 13.96
C ASP A 805 1.06 3.47 12.47
N GLY A 806 1.47 4.71 12.20
CA GLY A 806 1.63 5.22 10.83
C GLY A 806 0.33 5.69 10.16
N VAL A 807 -0.82 5.66 10.85
CA VAL A 807 -2.11 6.17 10.35
C VAL A 807 -2.41 7.52 11.00
N SER A 808 -2.55 8.57 10.17
CA SER A 808 -2.99 9.89 10.66
C SER A 808 -4.38 9.79 11.29
N LYS A 809 -4.49 10.26 12.52
CA LYS A 809 -5.74 10.35 13.28
C LYS A 809 -6.35 11.76 13.18
N GLY A 810 -5.59 12.73 12.68
CA GLY A 810 -6.01 14.10 12.46
C GLY A 810 -5.03 15.11 13.05
N PHE A 811 -5.39 16.39 12.95
CA PHE A 811 -4.59 17.47 13.50
C PHE A 811 -5.03 17.76 14.94
N ALA A 812 -4.05 17.82 15.85
CA ALA A 812 -4.21 18.27 17.22
C ALA A 812 -4.58 19.76 17.27
N THR A 813 -5.36 20.13 18.28
CA THR A 813 -5.58 21.53 18.61
C THR A 813 -4.29 22.08 19.20
N TYR A 814 -3.66 23.03 18.49
CA TYR A 814 -2.43 23.70 18.89
C TYR A 814 -2.71 25.14 19.33
N GLY A 815 -2.01 25.62 20.36
CA GLY A 815 -2.18 26.96 20.92
C GLY A 815 -2.52 27.01 22.42
N GLY A 816 -2.42 25.88 23.13
CA GLY A 816 -2.65 25.84 24.58
C GLY A 816 -1.55 26.55 25.37
N THR A 817 -1.90 27.26 26.45
CA THR A 817 -0.93 28.00 27.27
C THR A 817 -0.01 27.07 28.07
N ARG A 818 1.30 27.23 27.91
CA ARG A 818 2.41 26.49 28.54
C ARG A 818 3.52 27.44 28.99
N SER A 819 3.21 28.23 30.01
CA SER A 819 4.14 29.21 30.59
C SER A 819 5.38 28.56 31.22
N ASP A 820 5.25 27.32 31.69
CA ASP A 820 6.34 26.49 32.19
C ASP A 820 7.41 26.22 31.12
N VAL A 821 6.97 25.88 29.91
CA VAL A 821 7.84 25.65 28.76
C VAL A 821 8.50 26.96 28.32
N CYS A 822 7.70 28.02 28.17
CA CYS A 822 8.18 29.33 27.69
C CYS A 822 9.10 30.04 28.69
N ALA A 823 9.04 29.73 29.97
CA ALA A 823 10.03 30.17 30.96
C ALA A 823 11.42 29.54 30.71
N VAL A 824 11.47 28.35 30.12
CA VAL A 824 12.70 27.60 29.81
C VAL A 824 13.22 27.91 28.41
N VAL A 825 12.35 27.93 27.40
CA VAL A 825 12.75 28.11 25.98
C VAL A 825 12.84 29.59 25.55
N GLY A 826 12.30 30.52 26.35
CA GLY A 826 12.31 31.96 26.06
C GLY A 826 11.17 32.44 25.15
N ASN A 827 11.32 33.60 24.52
CA ASN A 827 10.30 34.24 23.67
C ASN A 827 10.26 33.65 22.24
N PHE A 828 10.08 32.33 22.12
CA PHE A 828 9.90 31.70 20.81
C PHE A 828 8.52 32.07 20.22
N PRO A 829 8.39 32.13 18.89
CA PRO A 829 7.09 32.32 18.23
C PRO A 829 6.02 31.37 18.76
N GLY A 830 4.90 31.92 19.21
CA GLY A 830 3.78 31.18 19.78
C GLY A 830 3.74 31.16 21.31
N CYS A 831 4.81 31.53 22.04
CA CYS A 831 4.77 31.59 23.50
C CYS A 831 3.78 32.64 24.04
N PRO A 832 3.01 32.34 25.11
CA PRO A 832 3.01 31.11 25.90
C PRO A 832 2.16 29.96 25.32
N ASN A 833 1.50 30.16 24.18
CA ASN A 833 0.51 29.28 23.57
C ASN A 833 1.14 28.20 22.68
N VAL A 834 1.93 27.30 23.28
CA VAL A 834 2.74 26.29 22.58
C VAL A 834 2.33 24.83 22.87
N GLY A 835 1.26 24.65 23.64
CA GLY A 835 0.69 23.33 23.93
C GLY A 835 -0.18 22.80 22.79
N TRP A 836 -0.22 21.47 22.64
CA TRP A 836 -1.14 20.76 21.76
C TRP A 836 -1.85 19.62 22.49
N ASN A 837 -3.08 19.31 22.07
CA ASN A 837 -3.84 18.16 22.54
C ASN A 837 -4.68 17.53 21.41
N PHE A 838 -4.97 16.24 21.54
CA PHE A 838 -5.79 15.50 20.60
C PHE A 838 -6.62 14.43 21.33
N GLY A 839 -7.92 14.36 21.02
CA GLY A 839 -8.81 13.29 21.47
C GLY A 839 -8.68 12.08 20.56
N LEU A 840 -8.03 11.03 21.05
CA LEU A 840 -7.85 9.76 20.37
C LEU A 840 -8.97 8.78 20.74
N ASP A 841 -9.84 8.47 19.77
CA ASP A 841 -10.80 7.37 19.91
C ASP A 841 -10.09 6.02 19.77
N THR A 842 -9.76 5.40 20.91
CA THR A 842 -9.09 4.12 20.94
C THR A 842 -10.01 2.99 20.55
N SER A 843 -11.34 3.14 20.52
CA SER A 843 -12.26 2.07 20.08
C SER A 843 -12.02 1.66 18.63
N THR A 844 -11.40 2.54 17.85
CA THR A 844 -10.95 2.31 16.46
C THR A 844 -9.60 1.59 16.36
N LEU A 845 -8.93 1.36 17.48
CA LEU A 845 -7.64 0.69 17.59
C LEU A 845 -7.83 -0.73 18.15
N THR A 846 -7.00 -1.67 17.72
CA THR A 846 -6.97 -3.03 18.28
C THR A 846 -6.45 -3.02 19.72
N ASN A 847 -6.76 -4.04 20.53
CA ASN A 847 -6.10 -4.16 21.84
C ASN A 847 -4.63 -4.57 21.66
N GLY A 848 -3.71 -3.95 22.41
CA GLY A 848 -2.28 -4.24 22.30
C GLY A 848 -1.40 -3.01 22.41
N SER A 849 -0.14 -3.11 22.03
CA SER A 849 0.81 -1.99 22.02
C SER A 849 0.68 -1.19 20.73
N HIS A 850 0.78 0.14 20.85
CA HIS A 850 0.67 1.12 19.77
C HIS A 850 1.81 2.14 19.83
N LEU A 851 2.16 2.70 18.67
CA LEU A 851 3.13 3.78 18.50
C LEU A 851 2.40 5.07 18.12
N LEU A 852 2.48 6.07 18.99
CA LEU A 852 2.10 7.45 18.71
C LEU A 852 3.27 8.19 18.04
N THR A 853 3.01 8.81 16.90
CA THR A 853 3.91 9.73 16.21
C THR A 853 3.22 11.09 16.12
N VAL A 854 3.94 12.15 16.47
CA VAL A 854 3.46 13.54 16.42
C VAL A 854 4.32 14.31 15.43
N THR A 855 3.69 14.87 14.40
CA THR A 855 4.37 15.63 13.34
C THR A 855 4.00 17.10 13.42
N VAL A 856 4.97 17.98 13.57
CA VAL A 856 4.78 19.43 13.64
C VAL A 856 5.15 20.05 12.31
N THR A 857 4.30 20.92 11.77
CA THR A 857 4.58 21.76 10.60
C THR A 857 4.60 23.22 11.01
N THR A 858 5.63 23.97 10.67
CA THR A 858 5.72 25.42 10.93
C THR A 858 5.05 26.24 9.83
N ALA A 859 4.78 27.53 10.07
CA ALA A 859 4.25 28.46 9.07
C ALA A 859 5.20 28.67 7.88
N ALA A 860 6.49 28.35 8.04
CA ALA A 860 7.47 28.33 6.96
C ALA A 860 7.50 27.00 6.19
N GLY A 861 6.64 26.04 6.54
CA GLY A 861 6.53 24.72 5.89
C GLY A 861 7.48 23.66 6.44
N ALA A 862 8.38 23.99 7.37
CA ALA A 862 9.31 23.02 7.96
C ALA A 862 8.57 21.97 8.79
N ARG A 863 8.95 20.68 8.64
CA ARG A 863 8.36 19.55 9.37
C ARG A 863 9.33 18.88 10.34
N SER A 864 8.82 18.40 11.48
CA SER A 864 9.59 17.62 12.47
C SER A 864 8.68 16.58 13.14
N SER A 865 9.20 15.44 13.59
CA SER A 865 8.37 14.37 14.21
C SER A 865 8.97 13.83 15.51
N GLN A 866 8.11 13.37 16.43
CA GLN A 866 8.50 12.72 17.70
C GLN A 866 7.59 11.53 18.01
N ASN A 867 8.12 10.51 18.69
CA ASN A 867 7.40 9.25 18.95
C ASN A 867 7.21 8.97 20.46
N ALA A 868 6.13 8.26 20.80
CA ALA A 868 5.85 7.66 22.11
C ALA A 868 5.08 6.34 21.95
N SER A 869 5.18 5.42 22.91
CA SER A 869 4.42 4.16 22.90
C SER A 869 3.33 4.14 23.97
N PHE A 870 2.26 3.39 23.73
CA PHE A 870 1.18 3.14 24.69
C PHE A 870 0.48 1.81 24.45
N MET A 871 -0.40 1.41 25.35
CA MET A 871 -1.25 0.22 25.23
C MET A 871 -2.71 0.62 25.00
N VAL A 872 -3.47 -0.14 24.23
CA VAL A 872 -4.92 -0.01 24.07
C VAL A 872 -5.62 -1.22 24.65
N SER A 873 -6.72 -0.98 25.39
CA SER A 873 -7.64 -2.03 25.84
C SER A 873 -9.10 -1.56 25.78
N ASN A 874 -9.80 -1.91 24.70
CA ASN A 874 -11.22 -1.60 24.45
C ASN A 874 -12.18 -2.73 24.85
N THR A 875 -11.65 -3.86 25.34
CA THR A 875 -12.47 -4.83 26.05
C THR A 875 -12.80 -4.24 27.41
N LEU A 876 -14.07 -4.11 27.78
CA LEU A 876 -14.48 -3.88 29.17
C LEU A 876 -14.37 -5.20 29.94
N PRO A 877 -13.34 -5.45 30.75
CA PRO A 877 -13.59 -6.12 32.01
C PRO A 877 -14.26 -5.11 32.94
N ALA A 878 -15.18 -5.58 33.77
CA ALA A 878 -15.53 -4.89 35.00
C ALA A 878 -14.27 -4.84 35.87
N GLY A 879 -13.41 -3.85 35.61
CA GLY A 879 -12.36 -3.46 36.52
C GLY A 879 -13.00 -2.98 37.81
N PRO A 880 -12.35 -3.14 38.96
CA PRO A 880 -12.95 -2.76 40.22
C PRO A 880 -13.25 -1.26 40.29
N THR A 881 -12.49 -0.42 39.56
CA THR A 881 -12.53 1.04 39.61
C THR A 881 -13.24 1.65 38.38
N VAL A 882 -14.20 2.54 38.60
CA VAL A 882 -15.08 3.16 37.60
C VAL A 882 -15.16 4.68 37.84
N VAL A 883 -15.19 5.48 36.77
CA VAL A 883 -15.48 6.92 36.81
C VAL A 883 -16.49 7.31 35.73
N THR A 884 -17.40 8.23 36.06
CA THR A 884 -18.34 8.84 35.12
C THR A 884 -18.35 10.36 35.31
N ILE A 885 -18.74 11.08 34.26
CA ILE A 885 -19.03 12.52 34.30
C ILE A 885 -20.55 12.69 34.15
N THR A 886 -21.16 13.45 35.05
CA THR A 886 -22.60 13.76 35.06
C THR A 886 -22.87 15.23 34.70
N GLN A 887 -21.93 16.13 35.00
CA GLN A 887 -21.92 17.51 34.52
C GLN A 887 -20.52 17.80 33.95
N PRO A 888 -20.40 18.27 32.69
CA PRO A 888 -21.42 18.96 31.91
C PRO A 888 -22.46 17.99 31.30
N ALA A 889 -23.74 18.38 31.36
CA ALA A 889 -24.83 17.68 30.67
C ALA A 889 -25.13 18.38 29.33
N SER A 890 -25.85 17.70 28.42
CA SER A 890 -26.18 18.23 27.09
C SER A 890 -26.96 19.55 27.10
N THR A 891 -27.56 19.92 28.24
CA THR A 891 -28.37 21.13 28.42
C THR A 891 -27.65 22.27 29.15
N SER A 892 -26.40 22.11 29.59
CA SER A 892 -25.67 23.10 30.40
C SER A 892 -24.64 23.93 29.61
N ASN A 893 -24.87 24.09 28.30
CA ASN A 893 -23.94 24.75 27.38
C ASN A 893 -24.54 26.06 26.82
N PRO A 894 -23.79 27.19 26.74
CA PRO A 894 -22.41 27.44 27.20
C PRO A 894 -22.28 27.78 28.69
N PHE A 895 -21.09 27.53 29.26
CA PHE A 895 -20.71 27.88 30.64
C PHE A 895 -20.02 29.25 30.70
N GLN A 896 -20.23 29.96 31.81
CA GLN A 896 -19.64 31.26 32.11
C GLN A 896 -19.25 31.39 33.59
N GLY A 897 -18.14 32.10 33.88
CA GLY A 897 -17.70 32.40 35.24
C GLY A 897 -17.28 31.14 36.01
N PHE A 898 -17.77 30.97 37.23
CA PHE A 898 -17.58 29.71 37.96
C PHE A 898 -18.66 28.71 37.55
N ALA A 899 -18.24 27.52 37.11
CA ALA A 899 -19.10 26.44 36.67
C ALA A 899 -18.83 25.17 37.49
N ASN A 900 -19.89 24.52 37.99
CA ASN A 900 -19.76 23.29 38.74
C ASN A 900 -19.78 22.07 37.79
N PHE A 901 -18.72 21.28 37.86
CA PHE A 901 -18.59 20.00 37.18
C PHE A 901 -18.71 18.86 38.18
N SER A 902 -19.30 17.75 37.78
CA SER A 902 -19.52 16.64 38.72
C SER A 902 -19.65 15.30 38.04
N GLY A 903 -19.49 14.23 38.81
CA GLY A 903 -19.63 12.86 38.34
C GLY A 903 -19.58 11.84 39.47
N ARG A 904 -19.41 10.55 39.13
CA ARG A 904 -19.26 9.47 40.13
C ARG A 904 -17.93 8.78 39.98
N ALA A 905 -17.38 8.33 41.11
CA ALA A 905 -16.20 7.48 41.19
C ALA A 905 -16.47 6.35 42.19
N SER A 906 -16.17 5.11 41.82
CA SER A 906 -16.32 3.94 42.71
C SER A 906 -15.22 2.93 42.47
N SER A 907 -14.77 2.25 43.52
CA SER A 907 -13.91 1.07 43.41
C SER A 907 -14.40 -0.06 44.29
N THR A 908 -14.41 -1.30 43.77
CA THR A 908 -14.75 -2.52 44.52
C THR A 908 -13.54 -3.21 45.15
N SER A 909 -12.31 -2.76 44.85
CA SER A 909 -11.07 -3.38 45.33
C SER A 909 -10.32 -2.56 46.37
N SER A 910 -10.43 -1.23 46.36
CA SER A 910 -9.80 -0.35 47.35
C SER A 910 -10.47 1.02 47.44
N GLN A 911 -10.07 1.87 48.39
CA GLN A 911 -10.62 3.22 48.52
C GLN A 911 -10.14 4.13 47.38
N ILE A 912 -10.98 5.06 46.93
CA ILE A 912 -10.58 6.09 45.97
C ILE A 912 -9.53 6.99 46.62
N GLN A 913 -8.35 7.05 46.01
CA GLN A 913 -7.22 7.87 46.43
C GLN A 913 -7.33 9.30 45.87
N SER A 914 -7.74 9.44 44.61
CA SER A 914 -7.89 10.77 43.97
C SER A 914 -8.85 10.75 42.79
N VAL A 915 -9.41 11.92 42.49
CA VAL A 915 -10.01 12.25 41.20
C VAL A 915 -9.31 13.51 40.67
N SER A 916 -8.52 13.36 39.61
CA SER A 916 -7.79 14.46 38.97
C SER A 916 -8.55 14.96 37.75
N ILE A 917 -8.61 16.27 37.59
CA ILE A 917 -9.32 16.96 36.52
C ILE A 917 -8.32 17.57 35.53
N THR A 918 -8.60 17.35 34.25
CA THR A 918 -7.90 18.00 33.13
C THR A 918 -8.90 18.81 32.31
N ILE A 919 -8.48 19.98 31.82
CA ILE A 919 -9.22 20.74 30.81
C ILE A 919 -8.36 20.77 29.55
N ASP A 920 -8.92 20.34 28.43
CA ASP A 920 -8.22 20.23 27.14
C ASP A 920 -6.92 19.41 27.24
N GLY A 921 -6.94 18.39 28.09
CA GLY A 921 -5.78 17.53 28.38
C GLY A 921 -4.73 18.12 29.32
N ALA A 922 -4.82 19.41 29.70
CA ALA A 922 -3.93 20.02 30.68
C ALA A 922 -4.40 19.75 32.12
N PRO A 923 -3.52 19.34 33.06
CA PRO A 923 -3.87 19.21 34.47
C PRO A 923 -4.40 20.54 35.01
N TYR A 924 -5.63 20.53 35.52
CA TYR A 924 -6.31 21.73 36.00
C TYR A 924 -6.47 21.71 37.54
N GLY A 925 -6.72 20.54 38.12
CA GLY A 925 -6.82 20.42 39.57
C GLY A 925 -7.21 19.02 40.03
N THR A 926 -7.44 18.88 41.34
CA THR A 926 -8.04 17.67 41.92
C THR A 926 -9.46 18.00 42.37
N ALA A 927 -10.40 17.11 42.06
CA ALA A 927 -11.77 17.22 42.55
C ALA A 927 -11.83 16.78 44.02
N THR A 928 -12.67 17.44 44.82
CA THR A 928 -12.89 17.06 46.22
C THR A 928 -13.74 15.79 46.29
N PRO A 929 -13.30 14.75 47.03
CA PRO A 929 -14.18 13.68 47.46
C PRO A 929 -14.88 14.05 48.78
N VAL A 930 -16.17 13.69 48.88
CA VAL A 930 -16.94 13.67 50.14
C VAL A 930 -16.65 12.35 50.86
N GLN A 931 -16.29 12.42 52.14
CA GLN A 931 -16.01 11.25 52.98
C GLN A 931 -17.29 10.42 53.22
N GLY A 932 -17.26 9.10 52.94
CA GLY A 932 -18.27 8.13 53.44
C GLY A 932 -18.84 7.10 52.45
N SER A 933 -18.15 5.95 52.28
CA SER A 933 -18.60 4.66 51.71
C SER A 933 -19.03 4.55 50.21
N PHE A 934 -18.14 3.90 49.44
CA PHE A 934 -18.31 3.07 48.22
C PHE A 934 -19.00 3.60 46.95
N ALA A 935 -19.59 4.79 46.93
CA ALA A 935 -20.01 5.46 45.69
C ALA A 935 -19.98 6.98 45.87
N ASN A 936 -18.79 7.58 45.76
CA ASN A 936 -18.66 9.02 46.00
C ASN A 936 -18.90 9.78 44.71
N GLY A 937 -19.81 10.76 44.78
CA GLY A 937 -19.82 11.85 43.81
C GLY A 937 -18.53 12.65 43.94
N TRP A 938 -17.93 13.05 42.81
CA TRP A 938 -16.86 14.03 42.78
C TRP A 938 -17.40 15.33 42.20
N THR A 939 -16.87 16.45 42.68
CA THR A 939 -17.30 17.79 42.26
C THR A 939 -16.08 18.67 42.04
N PHE A 940 -16.16 19.55 41.05
CA PHE A 940 -15.08 20.44 40.68
C PHE A 940 -15.64 21.79 40.22
N LEU A 941 -15.26 22.86 40.91
CA LEU A 941 -15.63 24.22 40.52
C LEU A 941 -14.58 24.77 39.55
N LEU A 942 -14.94 24.85 38.27
CA LEU A 942 -14.09 25.39 37.21
C LEU A 942 -14.28 26.89 37.08
N ASN A 943 -13.18 27.66 37.02
CA ASN A 943 -13.24 29.06 36.64
C ASN A 943 -13.09 29.19 35.12
N THR A 944 -14.20 29.26 34.39
CA THR A 944 -14.17 29.35 32.94
C THR A 944 -13.57 30.66 32.45
N ALA A 945 -13.52 31.73 33.26
CA ALA A 945 -12.91 33.00 32.90
C ALA A 945 -11.39 32.90 32.62
N GLN A 946 -10.77 31.77 32.96
CA GLN A 946 -9.37 31.47 32.65
C GLN A 946 -9.20 30.70 31.33
N LEU A 947 -10.30 30.36 30.67
CA LEU A 947 -10.33 29.63 29.40
C LEU A 947 -10.74 30.58 28.28
N ALA A 948 -10.23 30.34 27.08
CA ALA A 948 -10.68 31.06 25.88
C ALA A 948 -12.14 30.75 25.58
N ASP A 949 -12.82 31.60 24.82
CA ASP A 949 -14.17 31.27 24.34
C ASP A 949 -14.08 30.20 23.25
N GLY A 950 -14.98 29.21 23.28
CA GLY A 950 -14.99 28.10 22.35
C GLY A 950 -15.26 26.74 22.99
N GLY A 951 -15.06 25.68 22.20
CA GLY A 951 -15.22 24.30 22.67
C GLY A 951 -14.03 23.85 23.52
N HIS A 952 -14.33 23.16 24.61
CA HIS A 952 -13.38 22.59 25.55
C HIS A 952 -13.76 21.15 25.91
N THR A 953 -12.82 20.41 26.47
CA THR A 953 -13.05 19.04 26.96
C THR A 953 -12.66 18.90 28.42
N LEU A 954 -13.58 18.40 29.24
CA LEU A 954 -13.31 17.96 30.61
C LEU A 954 -12.81 16.52 30.59
N GLY A 955 -11.70 16.24 31.27
CA GLY A 955 -11.25 14.89 31.59
C GLY A 955 -11.22 14.66 33.10
N ALA A 956 -11.61 13.46 33.53
CA ALA A 956 -11.60 13.02 34.92
C ALA A 956 -10.86 11.68 35.03
N THR A 957 -9.80 11.64 35.83
CA THR A 957 -9.03 10.42 36.13
C THR A 957 -9.24 10.03 37.58
N VAL A 958 -9.80 8.86 37.84
CA VAL A 958 -9.91 8.30 39.20
C VAL A 958 -8.77 7.33 39.45
N VAL A 959 -8.13 7.39 40.63
CA VAL A 959 -7.13 6.42 41.09
C VAL A 959 -7.57 5.86 42.45
N ALA A 960 -7.49 4.54 42.62
CA ALA A 960 -7.76 3.85 43.87
C ALA A 960 -6.44 3.49 44.59
N ALA A 961 -6.51 3.23 45.90
CA ALA A 961 -5.33 3.04 46.75
C ALA A 961 -4.47 1.81 46.41
N ASP A 962 -5.03 0.83 45.68
CA ASP A 962 -4.31 -0.31 45.12
C ASP A 962 -3.61 -0.01 43.78
N GLY A 963 -3.67 1.23 43.30
CA GLY A 963 -3.06 1.68 42.05
C GLY A 963 -3.93 1.44 40.82
N THR A 964 -5.12 0.85 40.95
CA THR A 964 -6.08 0.76 39.83
C THR A 964 -6.67 2.14 39.53
N PHE A 965 -6.89 2.44 38.25
CA PHE A 965 -7.39 3.74 37.83
C PHE A 965 -8.37 3.61 36.66
N ASN A 966 -9.16 4.66 36.41
CA ASN A 966 -10.07 4.75 35.26
C ASN A 966 -10.20 6.22 34.81
N ILE A 967 -10.60 6.46 33.57
CA ILE A 967 -10.67 7.80 32.95
C ILE A 967 -12.01 7.98 32.24
N ALA A 968 -12.61 9.18 32.36
CA ALA A 968 -13.78 9.61 31.59
C ALA A 968 -13.56 11.03 31.02
N SER A 969 -14.22 11.35 29.91
CA SER A 969 -14.20 12.69 29.30
C SER A 969 -15.57 13.17 28.84
N ALA A 970 -15.78 14.49 28.79
CA ALA A 970 -17.02 15.12 28.34
C ALA A 970 -16.75 16.51 27.71
N PRO A 971 -17.34 16.84 26.55
CA PRO A 971 -17.19 18.16 25.93
C PRO A 971 -18.04 19.23 26.63
N PHE A 972 -17.59 20.48 26.60
CA PHE A 972 -18.34 21.68 27.00
C PHE A 972 -17.94 22.90 26.15
N THR A 973 -18.69 23.99 26.19
CA THR A 973 -18.34 25.25 25.51
C THR A 973 -18.28 26.38 26.53
N VAL A 974 -17.25 27.22 26.43
CA VAL A 974 -17.06 28.43 27.21
C VAL A 974 -17.44 29.64 26.36
N ALA A 975 -18.17 30.57 26.96
CA ALA A 975 -18.51 31.85 26.34
C ALA A 975 -18.44 32.97 27.39
N ASN A 976 -17.22 33.38 27.75
CA ASN A 976 -16.96 34.46 28.69
C ASN A 976 -17.09 35.81 27.97
N TRP A 977 -18.24 36.48 28.15
CA TRP A 977 -18.57 37.69 27.40
C TRP A 977 -17.61 38.88 27.57
N SER A 978 -17.61 39.73 26.54
CA SER A 978 -17.04 41.08 26.50
C SER A 978 -18.09 42.21 26.70
N ASP A 979 -19.36 41.88 27.03
CA ASP A 979 -20.48 42.82 27.25
C ASP A 979 -21.03 42.70 28.71
N PRO A 980 -21.56 43.77 29.35
CA PRO A 980 -21.63 43.88 30.81
C PRO A 980 -22.86 43.25 31.50
N ASN A 981 -23.82 42.65 30.79
CA ASN A 981 -25.07 42.20 31.42
C ASN A 981 -25.23 40.67 31.47
N ALA A 982 -24.58 40.06 32.47
CA ALA A 982 -24.64 38.64 32.82
C ALA A 982 -25.93 38.24 33.57
N MET A 983 -26.23 36.94 33.59
CA MET A 983 -27.15 36.35 34.57
C MET A 983 -26.76 36.81 35.99
N ILE A 984 -27.68 37.51 36.66
CA ILE A 984 -27.46 38.08 37.99
C ILE A 984 -28.07 37.13 39.01
N ILE A 985 -27.23 36.57 39.88
CA ILE A 985 -27.63 35.65 40.94
C ILE A 985 -27.41 36.35 42.27
N ASN A 986 -28.45 36.40 43.10
CA ASN A 986 -28.37 36.90 44.45
C ASN A 986 -28.84 35.84 45.45
N ILE A 987 -28.17 35.81 46.61
CA ILE A 987 -28.51 34.97 47.76
C ILE A 987 -28.90 35.93 48.89
N ASP A 988 -30.20 36.04 49.15
CA ASP A 988 -30.72 36.91 50.22
C ASP A 988 -30.54 36.24 51.59
N ASN A 989 -30.62 34.90 51.64
CA ASN A 989 -30.46 34.10 52.85
C ASN A 989 -29.73 32.80 52.52
N PRO A 990 -28.58 32.49 53.16
CA PRO A 990 -27.93 33.23 54.24
C PRO A 990 -27.22 34.49 53.75
N SER A 991 -27.27 35.55 54.56
CA SER A 991 -26.59 36.84 54.34
C SER A 991 -25.52 37.09 55.41
N SER A 992 -24.77 38.19 55.28
CA SER A 992 -23.73 38.60 56.25
C SER A 992 -24.25 38.87 57.66
N SER A 993 -25.58 38.98 57.85
CA SER A 993 -26.24 39.13 59.16
C SER A 993 -26.83 37.82 59.69
N SER A 994 -26.76 36.73 58.94
CA SER A 994 -27.22 35.40 59.39
C SER A 994 -26.28 34.86 60.47
N GLY A 995 -26.82 34.54 61.64
CA GLY A 995 -26.09 33.81 62.68
C GLY A 995 -25.79 32.35 62.27
N PRO A 996 -25.15 31.54 63.12
CA PRO A 996 -24.97 30.12 62.85
C PRO A 996 -26.32 29.44 62.58
N LEU A 997 -26.41 28.70 61.47
CA LEU A 997 -27.58 27.95 61.06
C LEU A 997 -27.69 26.64 61.86
N SER A 998 -28.90 26.21 62.18
CA SER A 998 -29.17 24.95 62.89
C SER A 998 -30.53 24.37 62.49
N GLY A 999 -30.62 23.05 62.37
CA GLY A 999 -31.84 22.33 61.94
C GLY A 999 -32.25 22.62 60.49
N GLU A 1000 -33.55 22.55 60.20
CA GLU A 1000 -34.10 22.86 58.88
C GLU A 1000 -34.15 24.38 58.65
N TYR A 1001 -33.30 24.86 57.74
CA TYR A 1001 -33.10 26.28 57.45
C TYR A 1001 -33.54 26.62 56.03
N HIS A 1002 -34.28 27.72 55.85
CA HIS A 1002 -34.76 28.13 54.52
C HIS A 1002 -33.76 29.06 53.85
N ILE A 1003 -33.21 28.64 52.73
CA ILE A 1003 -32.33 29.48 51.89
C ILE A 1003 -33.12 30.02 50.70
N GLY A 1004 -32.72 31.19 50.20
CA GLY A 1004 -33.43 31.80 49.09
C GLY A 1004 -32.79 33.09 48.59
N GLY A 1005 -33.29 33.54 47.45
CA GLY A 1005 -32.80 34.73 46.76
C GLY A 1005 -33.57 34.98 45.49
N TRP A 1006 -32.90 35.59 44.51
CA TRP A 1006 -33.46 35.85 43.17
C TRP A 1006 -32.40 35.64 42.10
N ILE A 1007 -32.86 35.27 40.90
CA ILE A 1007 -32.00 35.14 39.72
C ILE A 1007 -32.74 35.77 38.54
N VAL A 1008 -32.04 36.64 37.80
CA VAL A 1008 -32.55 37.22 36.56
C VAL A 1008 -31.51 37.10 35.46
N ASP A 1009 -31.98 36.95 34.22
CA ASP A 1009 -31.15 37.06 33.02
C ASP A 1009 -31.85 37.99 32.03
N GLN A 1010 -31.09 38.83 31.34
CA GLN A 1010 -31.66 39.84 30.45
C GLN A 1010 -32.25 39.22 29.16
N ASN A 1011 -31.71 38.09 28.73
CA ASN A 1011 -31.90 37.56 27.37
C ASN A 1011 -32.80 36.32 27.34
N ALA A 1012 -32.86 35.54 28.42
CA ALA A 1012 -33.63 34.30 28.48
C ALA A 1012 -34.21 34.05 29.87
N ALA A 1013 -35.36 33.38 29.95
CA ALA A 1013 -35.91 32.97 31.25
C ALA A 1013 -35.03 31.89 31.89
N ILE A 1014 -34.95 31.90 33.23
CA ILE A 1014 -34.29 30.83 34.00
C ILE A 1014 -35.16 29.57 33.97
N SER A 1015 -34.57 28.45 33.57
CA SER A 1015 -35.23 27.14 33.49
C SER A 1015 -35.03 26.32 34.76
N THR A 1016 -33.84 26.39 35.38
CA THR A 1016 -33.51 25.64 36.59
C THR A 1016 -32.61 26.44 37.51
N VAL A 1017 -32.76 26.22 38.82
CA VAL A 1017 -31.87 26.72 39.86
C VAL A 1017 -31.40 25.51 40.67
N SER A 1018 -30.10 25.25 40.66
CA SER A 1018 -29.50 24.16 41.41
C SER A 1018 -28.69 24.69 42.60
N VAL A 1019 -28.73 23.94 43.69
CA VAL A 1019 -28.10 24.25 44.97
C VAL A 1019 -27.02 23.22 45.24
N SER A 1020 -25.85 23.69 45.66
CA SER A 1020 -24.79 22.84 46.22
C SER A 1020 -24.20 23.44 47.49
N VAL A 1021 -23.80 22.57 48.42
CA VAL A 1021 -23.13 22.96 49.67
C VAL A 1021 -21.77 22.26 49.71
N ASP A 1022 -20.70 23.04 49.90
CA ASP A 1022 -19.30 22.61 49.83
C ASP A 1022 -18.96 21.87 48.53
N GLY A 1023 -19.57 22.30 47.43
CA GLY A 1023 -19.46 21.68 46.11
C GLY A 1023 -20.40 20.49 45.89
N ILE A 1024 -21.01 19.92 46.95
CA ILE A 1024 -21.91 18.76 46.86
C ILE A 1024 -23.29 19.18 46.36
N PRO A 1025 -23.82 18.61 45.26
CA PRO A 1025 -25.19 18.87 44.81
C PRO A 1025 -26.20 18.51 45.90
N PHE A 1026 -26.93 19.52 46.36
CA PHE A 1026 -27.98 19.37 47.36
C PHE A 1026 -29.33 19.11 46.69
N GLY A 1027 -29.58 19.71 45.53
CA GLY A 1027 -30.79 19.52 44.73
C GLY A 1027 -31.19 20.77 43.96
N ASN A 1028 -32.37 20.76 43.34
CA ASN A 1028 -32.92 21.93 42.67
C ASN A 1028 -33.75 22.77 43.66
N ALA A 1029 -33.56 24.09 43.62
CA ALA A 1029 -34.43 25.03 44.31
C ALA A 1029 -35.76 25.19 43.56
N SER A 1030 -36.81 25.55 44.29
CA SER A 1030 -38.05 26.01 43.68
C SER A 1030 -37.81 27.41 43.11
N TYR A 1031 -38.02 27.60 41.81
CA TYR A 1031 -37.89 28.88 41.11
C TYR A 1031 -39.24 29.34 40.56
N GLY A 1032 -39.49 30.65 40.55
CA GLY A 1032 -40.77 31.24 40.12
C GLY A 1032 -41.52 31.98 41.23
N GLY A 1033 -40.86 32.34 42.34
CA GLY A 1033 -41.47 33.16 43.39
C GLY A 1033 -41.55 34.64 43.00
N ALA A 1034 -42.66 35.32 43.26
CA ALA A 1034 -42.83 36.73 42.91
C ALA A 1034 -41.88 37.65 43.72
N ARG A 1035 -41.09 38.47 43.00
CA ARG A 1035 -40.13 39.47 43.51
C ARG A 1035 -40.31 40.80 42.79
N SER A 1036 -41.37 41.52 43.17
CA SER A 1036 -41.70 42.84 42.60
C SER A 1036 -40.65 43.91 42.87
N ASP A 1037 -39.91 43.78 43.99
CA ASP A 1037 -38.77 44.62 44.35
C ASP A 1037 -37.63 44.51 43.33
N VAL A 1038 -37.30 43.28 42.92
CA VAL A 1038 -36.25 43.00 41.93
C VAL A 1038 -36.69 43.48 40.55
N CYS A 1039 -37.92 43.17 40.15
CA CYS A 1039 -38.45 43.52 38.84
C CYS A 1039 -38.78 45.01 38.66
N ALA A 1040 -38.81 45.79 39.74
CA ALA A 1040 -38.82 47.25 39.66
C ALA A 1040 -37.43 47.82 39.28
N VAL A 1041 -36.35 47.14 39.68
CA VAL A 1041 -34.96 47.51 39.35
C VAL A 1041 -34.54 46.97 37.98
N TYR A 1042 -35.01 45.78 37.61
CA TYR A 1042 -34.74 45.11 36.34
C TYR A 1042 -36.02 44.96 35.50
N PRO A 1043 -36.63 46.07 35.03
CA PRO A 1043 -37.87 46.01 34.26
C PRO A 1043 -37.65 45.30 32.92
N ASN A 1044 -38.61 44.48 32.52
CA ASN A 1044 -38.66 43.71 31.26
C ASN A 1044 -37.71 42.50 31.16
N TYR A 1045 -37.05 42.10 32.24
CA TYR A 1045 -36.25 40.87 32.23
C TYR A 1045 -37.18 39.64 32.14
N PRO A 1046 -36.88 38.65 31.29
CA PRO A 1046 -37.61 37.40 31.21
C PRO A 1046 -37.84 36.75 32.58
N GLY A 1047 -39.09 36.38 32.88
CA GLY A 1047 -39.49 35.75 34.14
C GLY A 1047 -40.07 36.72 35.18
N CYS A 1048 -39.96 38.04 35.02
CA CYS A 1048 -40.58 38.99 35.95
C CYS A 1048 -42.13 38.91 35.97
N PRO A 1049 -42.78 38.95 37.16
CA PRO A 1049 -42.22 39.17 38.49
C PRO A 1049 -41.66 37.91 39.19
N ASP A 1050 -41.80 36.75 38.59
CA ASP A 1050 -41.55 35.42 39.18
C ASP A 1050 -40.07 34.99 39.08
N VAL A 1051 -39.19 35.77 39.70
CA VAL A 1051 -37.72 35.61 39.61
C VAL A 1051 -37.04 35.16 40.92
N GLY A 1052 -37.84 34.89 41.95
CA GLY A 1052 -37.39 34.39 43.24
C GLY A 1052 -37.14 32.88 43.25
N TRP A 1053 -36.17 32.44 44.03
CA TRP A 1053 -35.91 31.04 44.33
C TRP A 1053 -35.83 30.76 45.83
N ASN A 1054 -36.20 29.56 46.24
CA ASN A 1054 -36.07 29.09 47.61
C ASN A 1054 -35.83 27.58 47.70
N ALA A 1055 -35.13 27.15 48.74
CA ALA A 1055 -34.93 25.74 49.08
C ALA A 1055 -34.85 25.55 50.60
N GLY A 1056 -35.25 24.38 51.09
CA GLY A 1056 -35.01 23.97 52.48
C GLY A 1056 -33.66 23.27 52.58
N LEU A 1057 -32.81 23.70 53.51
CA LEU A 1057 -31.50 23.13 53.81
C LEU A 1057 -31.56 22.50 55.21
N ASP A 1058 -31.51 21.17 55.29
CA ASP A 1058 -31.36 20.47 56.57
C ASP A 1058 -29.89 20.54 57.00
N THR A 1059 -29.58 21.47 57.90
CA THR A 1059 -28.22 21.67 58.37
C THR A 1059 -27.76 20.57 59.31
N ALA A 1060 -28.64 19.69 59.82
CA ALA A 1060 -28.24 18.54 60.63
C ALA A 1060 -27.44 17.49 59.83
N LEU A 1061 -27.49 17.58 58.50
CA LEU A 1061 -26.69 16.77 57.58
C LEU A 1061 -25.27 17.33 57.36
N LEU A 1062 -24.99 18.52 57.91
CA LEU A 1062 -23.72 19.21 57.80
C LEU A 1062 -22.97 19.16 59.14
N ALA A 1063 -21.64 19.10 59.08
CA ALA A 1063 -20.81 19.24 60.28
C ALA A 1063 -20.93 20.66 60.86
N ASN A 1064 -20.65 20.85 62.16
CA ASN A 1064 -20.55 22.20 62.71
C ASN A 1064 -19.28 22.88 62.17
N GLY A 1065 -19.40 24.12 61.67
CA GLY A 1065 -18.30 24.82 61.02
C GLY A 1065 -18.74 25.74 59.88
N THR A 1066 -17.78 26.31 59.15
CA THR A 1066 -18.06 27.16 57.99
C THR A 1066 -18.24 26.32 56.74
N HIS A 1067 -19.30 26.60 56.00
CA HIS A 1067 -19.70 25.95 54.74
C HIS A 1067 -19.83 26.98 53.62
N THR A 1068 -19.69 26.52 52.38
CA THR A 1068 -19.90 27.32 51.17
C THR A 1068 -21.21 26.91 50.50
N LEU A 1069 -22.13 27.84 50.32
CA LEU A 1069 -23.34 27.66 49.52
C LEU A 1069 -23.07 28.16 48.10
N ALA A 1070 -23.34 27.32 47.09
CA ALA A 1070 -23.23 27.67 45.69
C ALA A 1070 -24.58 27.49 44.97
N ILE A 1071 -24.99 28.53 44.24
CA ILE A 1071 -26.25 28.60 43.51
C ILE A 1071 -25.96 28.75 42.03
N THR A 1072 -26.42 27.79 41.23
CA THR A 1072 -26.24 27.80 39.77
C THR A 1072 -27.59 27.98 39.08
N GLY A 1073 -27.75 29.09 38.37
CA GLY A 1073 -28.88 29.32 37.48
C GLY A 1073 -28.59 28.79 36.08
N THR A 1074 -29.60 28.22 35.41
CA THR A 1074 -29.52 27.82 34.00
C THR A 1074 -30.69 28.41 33.23
N THR A 1075 -30.46 29.01 32.07
CA THR A 1075 -31.52 29.56 31.21
C THR A 1075 -32.22 28.47 30.39
N VAL A 1076 -33.34 28.81 29.76
CA VAL A 1076 -34.01 27.93 28.77
C VAL A 1076 -33.15 27.60 27.55
N ASN A 1077 -32.13 28.41 27.26
CA ASN A 1077 -31.18 28.21 26.17
C ASN A 1077 -29.94 27.42 26.61
N GLY A 1078 -29.91 26.93 27.85
CA GLY A 1078 -28.82 26.11 28.40
C GLY A 1078 -27.62 26.87 28.97
N GLN A 1079 -27.65 28.22 28.95
CA GLN A 1079 -26.60 29.04 29.55
C GLN A 1079 -26.62 28.92 31.07
N SER A 1080 -25.47 28.76 31.72
CA SER A 1080 -25.41 28.64 33.18
C SER A 1080 -24.32 29.51 33.83
N SER A 1081 -24.60 29.97 35.06
CA SER A 1081 -23.68 30.76 35.89
C SER A 1081 -23.85 30.38 37.36
N THR A 1082 -22.79 30.47 38.17
CA THR A 1082 -22.80 30.15 39.61
C THR A 1082 -22.35 31.33 40.47
N THR A 1083 -23.07 31.60 41.56
CA THR A 1083 -22.63 32.50 42.64
C THR A 1083 -22.50 31.73 43.95
N THR A 1084 -21.56 32.14 44.80
CA THR A 1084 -21.30 31.49 46.08
C THR A 1084 -21.40 32.46 47.25
N THR A 1085 -21.75 31.94 48.43
CA THR A 1085 -21.64 32.63 49.72
C THR A 1085 -21.16 31.65 50.78
N THR A 1086 -20.75 32.14 51.95
CA THR A 1086 -20.39 31.28 53.09
C THR A 1086 -21.40 31.44 54.23
N PHE A 1087 -21.60 30.37 54.98
CA PHE A 1087 -22.43 30.37 56.19
C PHE A 1087 -21.79 29.47 57.25
N THR A 1088 -22.21 29.59 58.51
CA THR A 1088 -21.71 28.73 59.60
C THR A 1088 -22.84 27.86 60.11
N VAL A 1089 -22.58 26.59 60.39
CA VAL A 1089 -23.51 25.65 61.00
C VAL A 1089 -23.12 25.41 62.45
N SER A 1090 -24.11 25.40 63.34
CA SER A 1090 -23.97 25.08 64.77
C SER A 1090 -25.22 24.35 65.25
N ASN A 1091 -25.37 23.09 64.84
CA ASN A 1091 -26.39 22.18 65.37
C ASN A 1091 -26.12 21.75 66.80
#